data_AF-A0A0F2MER5-F1
#
_entry.id   AF-A0A0F2MER5-F1
#
_cell.length_a   1.000
_cell.length_b   1.000
_cell.length_c   1.000
_cell.angle_alpha   90.00
_cell.angle_beta   90.00
_cell.angle_gamma   90.00
#
_symmetry.space_group_name_H-M   'P 1'
#
loop_
_entity.id
_entity.type
_entity.pdbx_description
1 polymer ?
#
loop_
_entity_poly.entity_id
_entity_poly.type
_entity_poly.pdbx_seq_one_letter_code
_entity_poly.pdbx_strand_id
1 'polypeptide(L)'
;MSDRGAALTAASEGPNLGQDAGTDMSSTTLLRLLGGVVVAINCADQGAVSAVETWIASVGSEHTNRAWLDWLTLADGAFPADGGDSIGDNTRHADATTYARHLVRLTVAIGHLRNASRHNLPMPPETLGHVWAIVRDALTGTLDTTNTAASETGTTQPLGAAMRSSQGFLNVPLCSIVKDGNIDELIRLHVWLPGKRSPANAAKNGEAGAFAVHSHQPFAQSWILAGEGTDHPYTAEPVDTAGDATHARYALSWTGPVDRKGQRQRHRHRHRHAPLAPVRHGPGSTYTIPAAAYHWTEGPPGALHATLFYFDASRGFVRDADVLGPVDGDEHTQVRDPAGVTAAALASTVERVRQWEAHMSRARAHARRADWEPALHELDKALALTVEADGGAGKSADDTPFPNAAHYQCILHGEMGSTNRRFGRYDVAAGFLEAALAEMARGEAKDGHATGRQRLEVSGELGVVYRHMGRLHDAERVLQIQYTTALALGADAAACRAIGNLGMVNYQLSQEDPPRQGGQTETRSEDRLTTAIEQLQERVARARRLGSGPQAALWEAIGLQRLALCYAATGRPGDTRRGVECAEAAFALTAESPDPTVVAFSSLFLGRALVADQTEQTTHADRVRAATYLSGAWLPAGCCTPAIALCKEPSAEHRSYLAELIAFVASHAEGAGLDAGLDAVDENGYTALDYCVFNGDGATEALVVEALHRQLHARADAALAERRTEARLRKGYRELFQDVMRPVLLGGTRDKDKGASAADTLTRLRRVYASALDASPASPGYRGVFDDFKCVPYRAFAAAGHLPGGADNLARRVAAPVDGRTGEGSPDVVDAVDYVVFISYRWINVTRDATAPDDAAHTQYRRICAAVEAFLHLHPDVTEDRLGLWIDHACVDQANPAPGIAALPMLVAQCNAVISLTSADYYDRAWCSVEVMMAQVLCRAYGLHAWYEHVVDADGHGTLRPGPMDIEINMAHKVLAFESDRPRILFLERQAKLLG
;
A
#
# COMPACT_ATOMS: atom_id res chain seq x y z
N MET A 1 19.76 33.08 21.95
CA MET A 1 18.73 33.94 21.32
C MET A 1 17.74 32.99 20.65
N SER A 2 16.87 32.34 21.41
CA SER A 2 15.56 32.83 21.88
C SER A 2 14.65 33.19 20.69
N ASP A 3 14.06 32.18 20.04
CA ASP A 3 12.60 31.99 19.87
C ASP A 3 12.34 31.01 18.70
N ARG A 4 12.20 29.71 18.97
CA ARG A 4 11.61 28.70 18.06
C ARG A 4 11.12 27.50 18.87
N GLY A 5 10.01 27.70 19.56
CA GLY A 5 9.22 26.63 20.18
C GLY A 5 7.77 26.76 19.73
N ALA A 6 7.42 26.12 18.62
CA ALA A 6 6.04 25.79 18.22
C ALA A 6 6.06 24.93 16.95
N ALA A 7 6.19 23.61 17.11
CA ALA A 7 5.77 22.63 16.12
C ALA A 7 5.25 21.42 16.88
N LEU A 8 4.16 20.81 16.37
CA LEU A 8 3.43 19.62 16.84
C LEU A 8 2.24 19.86 17.78
N THR A 9 1.14 20.34 17.19
CA THR A 9 -0.22 19.86 17.51
C THR A 9 -1.03 19.87 16.23
N ALA A 10 -1.18 18.70 15.60
CA ALA A 10 -2.11 18.48 14.50
C ALA A 10 -2.77 17.11 14.71
N ALA A 11 -3.83 17.08 15.50
CA ALA A 11 -4.86 16.04 15.49
C ALA A 11 -6.10 16.52 16.26
N SER A 12 -7.28 16.18 15.75
CA SER A 12 -8.64 16.50 16.23
C SER A 12 -9.23 17.86 15.82
N GLU A 13 -9.28 18.12 14.51
CA GLU A 13 -10.45 18.78 13.94
C GLU A 13 -11.04 17.81 12.91
N GLY A 14 -12.36 17.54 13.00
CA GLY A 14 -13.08 16.78 11.98
C GLY A 14 -12.90 17.43 10.60
N PRO A 15 -13.16 16.71 9.50
CA PRO A 15 -12.90 17.23 8.15
C PRO A 15 -13.67 18.54 7.95
N ASN A 16 -12.95 19.65 8.00
CA ASN A 16 -13.45 20.98 7.69
C ASN A 16 -13.53 21.06 6.16
N LEU A 17 -14.50 20.34 5.59
CA LEU A 17 -14.90 20.45 4.19
C LEU A 17 -15.45 21.86 4.03
N GLY A 18 -14.59 22.74 3.53
CA GLY A 18 -14.80 24.18 3.52
C GLY A 18 -16.15 24.59 2.94
N GLN A 19 -16.68 25.70 3.47
CA GLN A 19 -17.75 26.46 2.86
C GLN A 19 -17.32 26.91 1.45
N ASP A 20 -17.61 26.09 0.43
CA ASP A 20 -17.35 26.39 -0.98
C ASP A 20 -18.35 27.46 -1.46
N ALA A 21 -18.06 28.72 -1.13
CA ALA A 21 -18.77 29.88 -1.64
C ALA A 21 -18.80 29.84 -3.19
N GLY A 22 -19.99 29.63 -3.76
CA GLY A 22 -20.21 29.59 -5.21
C GLY A 22 -20.65 28.24 -5.80
N THR A 23 -20.86 27.19 -4.99
CA THR A 23 -21.34 25.89 -5.47
C THR A 23 -22.84 25.64 -5.25
N ASP A 24 -23.57 26.60 -4.69
CA ASP A 24 -24.95 26.41 -4.29
C ASP A 24 -25.86 25.97 -5.44
N MET A 25 -26.73 25.00 -5.16
CA MET A 25 -27.70 24.46 -6.10
C MET A 25 -29.11 24.86 -5.69
N SER A 26 -29.87 25.36 -6.67
CA SER A 26 -31.29 25.61 -6.53
C SER A 26 -32.10 24.33 -6.80
N SER A 27 -33.27 24.22 -6.18
CA SER A 27 -34.23 23.14 -6.44
C SER A 27 -34.60 23.03 -7.91
N THR A 28 -34.78 24.16 -8.61
CA THR A 28 -35.04 24.21 -10.06
C THR A 28 -33.91 23.56 -10.87
N THR A 29 -32.66 23.78 -10.46
CA THR A 29 -31.51 23.14 -11.13
C THR A 29 -31.52 21.64 -10.89
N LEU A 30 -31.76 21.21 -9.65
CA LEU A 30 -31.81 19.79 -9.31
C LEU A 30 -32.97 19.06 -10.01
N LEU A 31 -34.16 19.65 -10.10
CA LEU A 31 -35.30 19.07 -10.84
C LEU A 31 -34.98 18.91 -12.33
N ARG A 32 -34.33 19.91 -12.94
CA ARG A 32 -33.88 19.82 -14.33
C ARG A 32 -32.85 18.69 -14.52
N LEU A 33 -31.90 18.57 -13.60
CA LEU A 33 -30.89 17.51 -13.66
C LEU A 33 -31.49 16.14 -13.41
N LEU A 34 -32.44 16.00 -12.47
CA LEU A 34 -33.15 14.76 -12.21
C LEU A 34 -33.82 14.25 -13.49
N GLY A 35 -34.50 15.11 -14.24
CA GLY A 35 -35.06 14.74 -15.54
C GLY A 35 -34.01 14.20 -16.51
N GLY A 36 -32.82 14.82 -16.55
CA GLY A 36 -31.69 14.34 -17.35
C GLY A 36 -31.11 13.01 -16.86
N VAL A 37 -31.04 12.79 -15.55
CA VAL A 37 -30.58 11.55 -14.91
C VAL A 37 -31.54 10.41 -15.25
N VAL A 38 -32.84 10.62 -15.04
CA VAL A 38 -33.92 9.66 -15.34
C VAL A 38 -33.86 9.19 -16.80
N VAL A 39 -33.63 10.11 -17.74
CA VAL A 39 -33.45 9.80 -19.16
C VAL A 39 -32.17 8.99 -19.40
N ALA A 40 -31.04 9.40 -18.81
CA ALA A 40 -29.75 8.77 -19.03
C ALA A 40 -29.69 7.32 -18.53
N ILE A 41 -30.27 7.05 -17.36
CA ILE A 41 -30.26 5.71 -16.74
C ILE A 41 -31.41 4.82 -17.22
N ASN A 42 -32.31 5.34 -18.06
CA ASN A 42 -33.54 4.68 -18.51
C ASN A 42 -34.39 4.16 -17.32
N CYS A 43 -34.68 5.06 -16.37
CA CYS A 43 -35.36 4.72 -15.12
C CYS A 43 -36.78 4.20 -15.36
N ALA A 44 -37.06 2.96 -14.93
CA ALA A 44 -38.37 2.34 -15.06
C ALA A 44 -39.31 2.62 -13.87
N ASP A 45 -38.76 2.91 -12.68
CA ASP A 45 -39.54 3.17 -11.46
C ASP A 45 -40.01 4.63 -11.38
N GLN A 46 -41.23 4.88 -11.87
CA GLN A 46 -41.85 6.19 -11.84
C GLN A 46 -42.27 6.63 -10.43
N GLY A 47 -42.45 5.69 -9.49
CA GLY A 47 -42.81 5.98 -8.10
C GLY A 47 -41.64 6.65 -7.38
N ALA A 48 -40.45 6.07 -7.50
CA ALA A 48 -39.22 6.64 -6.94
C ALA A 48 -38.91 8.02 -7.53
N VAL A 49 -39.09 8.21 -8.85
CA VAL A 49 -38.89 9.51 -9.50
C VAL A 49 -39.83 10.58 -8.92
N SER A 50 -41.13 10.27 -8.84
CA SER A 50 -42.13 11.21 -8.32
C SER A 50 -41.89 11.57 -6.85
N ALA A 51 -41.44 10.61 -6.04
CA ALA A 51 -41.06 10.84 -4.65
C ALA A 51 -39.89 11.84 -4.55
N VAL A 52 -38.84 11.66 -5.35
CA VAL A 52 -37.69 12.57 -5.39
C VAL A 52 -38.08 13.95 -5.92
N GLU A 53 -38.89 14.04 -6.97
CA GLU A 53 -39.40 15.32 -7.50
C GLU A 53 -40.17 16.12 -6.45
N THR A 54 -41.09 15.45 -5.76
CA THR A 54 -41.91 16.06 -4.70
C THR A 54 -41.06 16.56 -3.55
N TRP A 55 -40.05 15.77 -3.16
CA TRP A 55 -39.12 16.13 -2.10
C TRP A 55 -38.22 17.33 -2.49
N ILE A 56 -37.63 17.34 -3.69
CA ILE A 56 -36.82 18.49 -4.15
C ILE A 56 -37.67 19.77 -4.17
N ALA A 57 -38.93 19.66 -4.62
CA ALA A 57 -39.86 20.79 -4.66
C ALA A 57 -40.22 21.28 -3.25
N SER A 58 -40.44 20.39 -2.28
CA SER A 58 -40.77 20.77 -0.90
C SER A 58 -39.60 21.47 -0.22
N VAL A 59 -38.38 20.92 -0.32
CA VAL A 59 -37.16 21.51 0.27
C VAL A 59 -36.84 22.87 -0.37
N GLY A 60 -37.07 22.99 -1.68
CA GLY A 60 -36.84 24.24 -2.43
C GLY A 60 -37.81 25.38 -2.10
N SER A 61 -38.98 25.07 -1.52
CA SER A 61 -39.96 26.08 -1.11
C SER A 61 -39.56 26.83 0.16
N GLU A 62 -38.65 26.27 0.96
CA GLU A 62 -38.21 26.84 2.23
C GLU A 62 -36.90 27.64 2.11
N HIS A 63 -36.00 27.29 1.17
CA HIS A 63 -34.67 27.91 1.02
C HIS A 63 -34.17 27.84 -0.44
N THR A 64 -33.69 28.95 -1.02
CA THR A 64 -33.51 29.08 -2.49
C THR A 64 -32.19 28.54 -3.07
N ASN A 65 -31.15 28.34 -2.25
CA ASN A 65 -29.80 27.89 -2.67
C ASN A 65 -29.11 27.21 -1.48
N ARG A 66 -28.52 26.01 -1.67
CA ARG A 66 -27.78 25.28 -0.61
C ARG A 66 -26.52 24.61 -1.17
N ALA A 67 -25.56 24.36 -0.29
CA ALA A 67 -24.38 23.57 -0.62
C ALA A 67 -24.77 22.11 -0.92
N TRP A 68 -23.96 21.41 -1.72
CA TRP A 68 -24.28 20.04 -2.13
C TRP A 68 -24.28 19.05 -0.95
N LEU A 69 -23.43 19.26 0.07
CA LEU A 69 -23.40 18.45 1.30
C LEU A 69 -24.68 18.61 2.13
N ASP A 70 -25.25 19.82 2.17
CA ASP A 70 -26.54 20.06 2.84
C ASP A 70 -27.66 19.31 2.11
N TRP A 71 -27.65 19.35 0.78
CA TRP A 71 -28.60 18.58 -0.04
C TRP A 71 -28.47 17.07 0.20
N LEU A 72 -27.25 16.54 0.32
CA LEU A 72 -27.04 15.13 0.65
C LEU A 72 -27.54 14.79 2.06
N THR A 73 -27.25 15.64 3.05
CA THR A 73 -27.70 15.43 4.44
C THR A 73 -29.23 15.40 4.53
N LEU A 74 -29.90 16.32 3.83
CA LEU A 74 -31.36 16.35 3.76
C LEU A 74 -31.91 15.13 3.02
N ALA A 75 -31.28 14.72 1.92
CA ALA A 75 -31.67 13.53 1.17
C ALA A 75 -31.54 12.28 2.04
N ASP A 76 -30.48 12.20 2.84
CA ASP A 76 -30.21 11.06 3.69
C ASP A 76 -31.20 10.91 4.84
N GLY A 77 -31.72 12.03 5.35
CA GLY A 77 -32.81 12.05 6.32
C GLY A 77 -34.19 11.73 5.72
N ALA A 78 -34.43 12.12 4.46
CA ALA A 78 -35.71 11.88 3.79
C ALA A 78 -35.85 10.46 3.21
N PHE A 79 -34.73 9.86 2.80
CA PHE A 79 -34.67 8.51 2.24
C PHE A 79 -33.64 7.68 3.01
N PRO A 80 -33.91 7.28 4.27
CA PRO A 80 -32.93 6.60 5.12
C PRO A 80 -32.56 5.22 4.56
N ALA A 81 -31.33 4.77 4.82
CA ALA A 81 -30.80 3.50 4.34
C ALA A 81 -31.57 2.28 4.89
N ASP A 82 -32.10 2.38 6.10
CA ASP A 82 -32.74 1.27 6.82
C ASP A 82 -34.27 1.21 6.62
N GLY A 83 -34.83 2.05 5.75
CA GLY A 83 -36.26 2.04 5.43
C GLY A 83 -37.19 2.32 6.62
N GLY A 84 -36.90 3.37 7.40
CA GLY A 84 -37.46 3.68 8.72
C GLY A 84 -38.95 3.36 8.99
N ASP A 85 -39.24 3.10 10.27
CA ASP A 85 -40.47 2.54 10.88
C ASP A 85 -41.85 3.19 10.61
N SER A 86 -41.98 4.11 9.65
CA SER A 86 -43.28 4.68 9.33
C SER A 86 -43.88 4.03 8.07
N ILE A 87 -44.93 3.23 8.31
CA ILE A 87 -45.94 2.72 7.36
C ILE A 87 -45.68 1.26 6.93
N GLY A 88 -46.42 0.34 7.55
CA GLY A 88 -46.28 -1.11 7.36
C GLY A 88 -46.62 -1.59 5.96
N ASP A 89 -45.60 -2.11 5.26
CA ASP A 89 -45.63 -3.28 4.35
C ASP A 89 -44.17 -3.60 3.94
N ASN A 90 -43.49 -4.46 4.71
CA ASN A 90 -42.04 -4.41 4.99
C ASN A 90 -41.04 -4.95 3.94
N THR A 91 -41.40 -5.17 2.68
CA THR A 91 -40.41 -5.64 1.68
C THR A 91 -40.42 -4.88 0.35
N ARG A 92 -41.57 -4.40 -0.12
CA ARG A 92 -41.62 -3.58 -1.36
C ARG A 92 -41.29 -2.10 -1.15
N HIS A 93 -41.39 -1.59 0.08
CA HIS A 93 -41.14 -0.16 0.38
C HIS A 93 -39.66 0.17 0.64
N ALA A 94 -38.88 -0.80 1.12
CA ALA A 94 -37.44 -0.60 1.37
C ALA A 94 -36.66 -0.41 0.06
N ASP A 95 -36.89 -1.28 -0.93
CA ASP A 95 -36.20 -1.22 -2.24
C ASP A 95 -36.48 0.09 -2.99
N ALA A 96 -37.74 0.55 -2.96
CA ALA A 96 -38.15 1.81 -3.59
C ALA A 96 -37.52 3.04 -2.91
N THR A 97 -37.36 2.99 -1.57
CA THR A 97 -36.73 4.06 -0.78
C THR A 97 -35.22 4.14 -1.06
N THR A 98 -34.55 2.98 -1.12
CA THR A 98 -33.12 2.89 -1.43
C THR A 98 -32.84 3.30 -2.89
N TYR A 99 -33.67 2.91 -3.84
CA TYR A 99 -33.56 3.35 -5.24
C TYR A 99 -33.73 4.88 -5.37
N ALA A 100 -34.74 5.45 -4.68
CA ALA A 100 -34.93 6.91 -4.61
C ALA A 100 -33.72 7.63 -3.99
N ARG A 101 -33.10 7.04 -2.96
CA ARG A 101 -31.87 7.54 -2.33
C ARG A 101 -30.71 7.59 -3.33
N HIS A 102 -30.45 6.53 -4.08
CA HIS A 102 -29.39 6.53 -5.11
C HIS A 102 -29.66 7.58 -6.19
N LEU A 103 -30.92 7.70 -6.64
CA LEU A 103 -31.32 8.65 -7.67
C LEU A 103 -31.09 10.11 -7.25
N VAL A 104 -31.50 10.48 -6.04
CA VAL A 104 -31.32 11.84 -5.53
C VAL A 104 -29.85 12.17 -5.25
N ARG A 105 -29.09 11.25 -4.65
CA ARG A 105 -27.65 11.45 -4.38
C ARG A 105 -26.88 11.63 -5.68
N LEU A 106 -27.16 10.79 -6.70
CA LEU A 106 -26.55 10.91 -8.02
C LEU A 106 -26.87 12.27 -8.66
N THR A 107 -28.12 12.72 -8.56
CA THR A 107 -28.56 14.04 -9.09
C THR A 107 -27.81 15.20 -8.42
N VAL A 108 -27.66 15.16 -7.09
CA VAL A 108 -26.93 16.17 -6.31
C VAL A 108 -25.44 16.18 -6.68
N ALA A 109 -24.80 15.01 -6.78
CA ALA A 109 -23.39 14.89 -7.16
C ALA A 109 -23.13 15.43 -8.58
N ILE A 110 -24.02 15.13 -9.53
CA ILE A 110 -24.00 15.65 -10.90
C ILE A 110 -24.15 17.18 -10.90
N GLY A 111 -25.05 17.72 -10.08
CA GLY A 111 -25.23 19.16 -9.94
C GLY A 111 -23.98 19.86 -9.39
N HIS A 112 -23.28 19.23 -8.45
CA HIS A 112 -22.01 19.75 -7.95
C HIS A 112 -20.93 19.80 -9.05
N LEU A 113 -20.72 18.71 -9.81
CA LEU A 113 -19.79 18.68 -10.94
C LEU A 113 -20.10 19.77 -11.98
N ARG A 114 -21.39 19.93 -12.32
CA ARG A 114 -21.87 20.96 -13.23
C ARG A 114 -21.54 22.37 -12.73
N ASN A 115 -21.86 22.67 -11.47
CA ASN A 115 -21.60 23.98 -10.89
C ASN A 115 -20.10 24.27 -10.81
N ALA A 116 -19.30 23.29 -10.38
CA ALA A 116 -17.84 23.42 -10.35
C ALA A 116 -17.28 23.71 -11.74
N SER A 117 -17.76 23.01 -12.77
CA SER A 117 -17.35 23.26 -14.17
C SER A 117 -17.70 24.68 -14.63
N ARG A 118 -18.95 25.13 -14.45
CA ARG A 118 -19.42 26.43 -14.94
C ARG A 118 -18.75 27.62 -14.26
N HIS A 119 -18.37 27.47 -13.00
CA HIS A 119 -17.65 28.50 -12.25
C HIS A 119 -16.12 28.32 -12.32
N ASN A 120 -15.64 27.33 -13.09
CA ASN A 120 -14.23 26.99 -13.22
C ASN A 120 -13.53 26.78 -11.87
N LEU A 121 -14.23 26.11 -10.94
CA LEU A 121 -13.71 25.81 -9.61
C LEU A 121 -12.82 24.57 -9.66
N PRO A 122 -11.69 24.56 -8.94
CA PRO A 122 -10.87 23.36 -8.80
C PRO A 122 -11.66 22.28 -8.07
N MET A 123 -11.41 21.01 -8.44
CA MET A 123 -12.03 19.85 -7.80
C MET A 123 -10.98 19.17 -6.90
N PRO A 124 -11.05 19.30 -5.57
CA PRO A 124 -10.14 18.58 -4.68
C PRO A 124 -10.26 17.06 -4.87
N PRO A 125 -9.16 16.30 -4.77
CA PRO A 125 -9.18 14.84 -4.93
C PRO A 125 -10.16 14.14 -3.97
N GLU A 126 -10.30 14.63 -2.73
CA GLU A 126 -11.23 14.10 -1.74
C GLU A 126 -12.68 14.30 -2.16
N THR A 127 -13.04 15.51 -2.62
CA THR A 127 -14.37 15.83 -3.15
C THR A 127 -14.69 14.99 -4.38
N LEU A 128 -13.75 14.83 -5.31
CA LEU A 128 -13.92 13.93 -6.46
C LEU A 128 -14.08 12.46 -6.03
N GLY A 129 -13.42 12.06 -4.94
CA GLY A 129 -13.61 10.76 -4.29
C GLY A 129 -15.04 10.55 -3.80
N HIS A 130 -15.61 11.53 -3.08
CA HIS A 130 -17.00 11.46 -2.62
C HIS A 130 -18.02 11.44 -3.76
N VAL A 131 -17.81 12.26 -4.80
CA VAL A 131 -18.64 12.24 -6.01
C VAL A 131 -18.57 10.87 -6.68
N TRP A 132 -17.37 10.30 -6.80
CA TRP A 132 -17.19 8.96 -7.37
C TRP A 132 -17.87 7.87 -6.53
N ALA A 133 -17.78 7.91 -5.20
CA ALA A 133 -18.47 6.95 -4.33
C ALA A 133 -19.98 6.95 -4.58
N ILE A 134 -20.60 8.13 -4.68
CA ILE A 134 -22.03 8.26 -5.02
C ILE A 134 -22.35 7.68 -6.39
N VAL A 135 -21.52 7.96 -7.41
CA VAL A 135 -21.70 7.41 -8.76
C VAL A 135 -21.55 5.90 -8.74
N ARG A 136 -20.51 5.37 -8.10
CA ARG A 136 -20.26 3.92 -7.97
C ARG A 136 -21.45 3.24 -7.32
N ASP A 137 -21.88 3.71 -6.16
CA ASP A 137 -22.98 3.12 -5.39
C ASP A 137 -24.29 3.09 -6.19
N ALA A 138 -24.56 4.16 -6.94
CA ALA A 138 -25.69 4.20 -7.86
C ALA A 138 -25.58 3.18 -9.01
N LEU A 139 -24.38 2.98 -9.56
CA LEU A 139 -24.13 2.03 -10.65
C LEU A 139 -24.04 0.57 -10.19
N THR A 140 -23.73 0.30 -8.93
CA THR A 140 -23.62 -1.05 -8.34
C THR A 140 -24.86 -1.47 -7.56
N GLY A 141 -25.69 -0.52 -7.10
CA GLY A 141 -26.87 -0.81 -6.27
C GLY A 141 -26.52 -1.18 -4.81
N THR A 142 -25.29 -0.86 -4.37
CA THR A 142 -24.77 -1.14 -3.02
C THR A 142 -24.86 0.09 -2.12
N LEU A 143 -25.27 -0.11 -0.87
CA LEU A 143 -25.23 0.91 0.19
C LEU A 143 -23.89 0.87 0.93
N ASP A 144 -23.31 2.04 1.18
CA ASP A 144 -22.14 2.19 2.05
C ASP A 144 -22.58 2.06 3.53
N THR A 145 -22.47 0.85 4.10
CA THR A 145 -22.73 0.58 5.53
C THR A 145 -21.45 0.74 6.35
N THR A 146 -20.91 1.95 6.41
CA THR A 146 -19.72 2.24 7.25
C THR A 146 -20.02 2.41 8.74
N ASN A 147 -21.25 2.18 9.21
CA ASN A 147 -21.56 2.11 10.64
C ASN A 147 -22.86 1.36 10.88
N THR A 148 -22.79 0.04 11.03
CA THR A 148 -23.59 -0.82 11.95
C THR A 148 -23.57 -2.26 11.45
N ALA A 149 -23.33 -3.20 12.37
CA ALA A 149 -23.53 -4.61 12.12
C ALA A 149 -25.04 -4.89 12.07
N ALA A 150 -25.66 -4.85 10.88
CA ALA A 150 -26.97 -5.48 10.63
C ALA A 150 -27.31 -5.56 9.13
N SER A 151 -27.75 -6.76 8.71
CA SER A 151 -28.60 -7.07 7.54
C SER A 151 -27.96 -7.24 6.16
N GLU A 152 -27.75 -8.52 5.79
CA GLU A 152 -27.38 -9.06 4.47
C GLU A 152 -28.50 -8.98 3.39
N THR A 153 -29.41 -8.00 3.42
CA THR A 153 -30.63 -8.08 2.56
C THR A 153 -30.94 -6.91 1.62
N GLY A 154 -30.08 -5.88 1.53
CA GLY A 154 -30.41 -4.64 0.79
C GLY A 154 -29.68 -4.41 -0.54
N THR A 155 -29.70 -5.34 -1.51
CA THR A 155 -29.20 -5.05 -2.88
C THR A 155 -30.35 -4.51 -3.75
N THR A 156 -30.25 -3.27 -4.21
CA THR A 156 -31.23 -2.71 -5.18
C THR A 156 -30.76 -2.87 -6.62
N GLN A 157 -31.67 -2.66 -7.58
CA GLN A 157 -31.35 -2.74 -9.00
C GLN A 157 -30.32 -1.64 -9.39
N PRO A 158 -29.15 -1.99 -9.96
CA PRO A 158 -28.14 -1.01 -10.37
C PRO A 158 -28.65 -0.05 -11.46
N LEU A 159 -28.23 1.21 -11.39
CA LEU A 159 -28.66 2.26 -12.32
C LEU A 159 -27.81 2.26 -13.61
N GLY A 160 -28.49 2.43 -14.74
CA GLY A 160 -27.86 2.72 -16.02
C GLY A 160 -27.34 1.51 -16.81
N ALA A 161 -26.93 1.77 -18.04
CA ALA A 161 -26.44 0.77 -18.98
C ALA A 161 -25.12 1.21 -19.62
N ALA A 162 -24.20 0.26 -19.76
CA ALA A 162 -22.96 0.50 -20.48
C ALA A 162 -23.20 0.47 -22.00
N MET A 163 -22.48 1.31 -22.73
CA MET A 163 -22.51 1.39 -24.19
C MET A 163 -21.09 1.48 -24.74
N ARG A 164 -20.87 0.96 -25.95
CA ARG A 164 -19.61 1.20 -26.66
C ARG A 164 -19.68 2.52 -27.43
N SER A 165 -18.67 3.36 -27.22
CA SER A 165 -18.54 4.64 -27.91
C SER A 165 -18.08 4.44 -29.36
N SER A 166 -18.20 5.51 -30.16
CA SER A 166 -17.67 5.53 -31.51
C SER A 166 -16.13 5.46 -31.59
N GLN A 167 -15.45 5.60 -30.47
CA GLN A 167 -14.00 5.50 -30.38
C GLN A 167 -13.53 4.16 -29.78
N GLY A 168 -14.48 3.25 -29.53
CA GLY A 168 -14.19 1.89 -29.07
C GLY A 168 -14.13 1.72 -27.54
N PHE A 169 -14.06 2.81 -26.76
CA PHE A 169 -14.14 2.78 -25.29
C PHE A 169 -15.57 2.51 -24.80
N LEU A 170 -15.72 2.13 -23.53
CA LEU A 170 -17.03 1.92 -22.90
C LEU A 170 -17.46 3.17 -22.15
N ASN A 171 -18.75 3.48 -22.16
CA ASN A 171 -19.29 4.61 -21.42
C ASN A 171 -20.62 4.28 -20.75
N VAL A 172 -20.89 4.95 -19.63
CA VAL A 172 -22.16 4.91 -18.91
C VAL A 172 -22.71 6.34 -18.84
N PRO A 173 -23.86 6.65 -19.47
CA PRO A 173 -24.50 7.94 -19.30
C PRO A 173 -25.06 8.10 -17.89
N LEU A 174 -24.82 9.26 -17.29
CA LEU A 174 -25.27 9.59 -15.94
C LEU A 174 -26.31 10.72 -15.96
N CYS A 175 -26.23 11.64 -16.94
CA CYS A 175 -27.25 12.66 -17.19
C CYS A 175 -27.31 13.00 -18.68
N SER A 176 -28.51 13.20 -19.22
CA SER A 176 -28.74 13.55 -20.61
C SER A 176 -29.87 14.55 -20.78
N ILE A 177 -29.54 15.81 -21.07
CA ILE A 177 -30.48 16.89 -21.37
C ILE A 177 -30.30 17.31 -22.83
N VAL A 178 -31.36 17.17 -23.61
CA VAL A 178 -31.41 17.50 -25.04
C VAL A 178 -32.46 18.59 -25.26
N LYS A 179 -32.10 19.64 -26.00
CA LYS A 179 -32.97 20.77 -26.35
C LYS A 179 -33.03 20.92 -27.87
N ASP A 180 -34.24 20.88 -28.43
CA ASP A 180 -34.47 21.01 -29.88
C ASP A 180 -33.67 20.00 -30.72
N GLY A 181 -33.48 18.79 -30.20
CA GLY A 181 -32.67 17.72 -30.83
C GLY A 181 -31.15 17.91 -30.71
N ASN A 182 -30.69 18.96 -30.02
CA ASN A 182 -29.27 19.24 -29.77
C ASN A 182 -28.90 18.92 -28.32
N ILE A 183 -27.65 18.52 -28.11
CA ILE A 183 -27.10 18.31 -26.76
C ILE A 183 -27.08 19.66 -26.02
N ASP A 184 -27.74 19.72 -24.86
CA ASP A 184 -27.67 20.87 -23.94
C ASP A 184 -26.67 20.58 -22.82
N GLU A 185 -26.89 19.48 -22.08
CA GLU A 185 -25.99 19.01 -21.01
C GLU A 185 -25.88 17.48 -21.05
N LEU A 186 -24.67 16.92 -20.98
CA LEU A 186 -24.47 15.47 -20.77
C LEU A 186 -23.40 15.22 -19.71
N ILE A 187 -23.60 14.21 -18.88
CA ILE A 187 -22.54 13.65 -18.04
C ILE A 187 -22.39 12.16 -18.31
N ARG A 188 -21.14 11.69 -18.47
CA ARG A 188 -20.83 10.29 -18.77
C ARG A 188 -19.58 9.83 -18.03
N LEU A 189 -19.60 8.59 -17.55
CA LEU A 189 -18.39 7.85 -17.20
C LEU A 189 -17.81 7.26 -18.48
N HIS A 190 -16.55 7.56 -18.82
CA HIS A 190 -15.81 6.94 -19.91
C HIS A 190 -14.73 6.01 -19.35
N VAL A 191 -14.61 4.80 -19.91
CA VAL A 191 -13.67 3.76 -19.47
C VAL A 191 -13.00 3.09 -20.67
N TRP A 192 -11.67 3.17 -20.72
CA TRP A 192 -10.81 2.43 -21.64
C TRP A 192 -10.28 1.21 -20.91
N LEU A 193 -10.72 0.02 -21.33
CA LEU A 193 -10.24 -1.25 -20.77
C LEU A 193 -8.95 -1.72 -21.47
N PRO A 194 -8.03 -2.39 -20.75
CA PRO A 194 -6.84 -2.99 -21.35
C PRO A 194 -7.17 -3.96 -22.49
N GLY A 195 -6.30 -4.02 -23.52
CA GLY A 195 -6.37 -5.02 -24.60
C GLY A 195 -7.52 -4.87 -25.61
N LYS A 196 -8.50 -3.99 -25.37
CA LYS A 196 -9.51 -3.65 -26.39
C LYS A 196 -8.89 -2.64 -27.36
N ARG A 197 -8.89 -2.98 -28.65
CA ARG A 197 -8.25 -2.26 -29.75
C ARG A 197 -8.39 -0.74 -29.59
N SER A 198 -7.31 -0.07 -29.18
CA SER A 198 -7.16 1.35 -29.47
C SER A 198 -7.21 1.51 -30.99
N PRO A 199 -7.92 2.51 -31.53
CA PRO A 199 -7.93 2.81 -32.97
C PRO A 199 -6.51 2.89 -33.57
N ALA A 200 -5.49 3.27 -32.78
CA ALA A 200 -4.10 3.28 -33.23
C ALA A 200 -3.56 1.89 -33.65
N ASN A 201 -3.98 0.80 -33.00
CA ASN A 201 -3.63 -0.57 -33.41
C ASN A 201 -4.45 -1.06 -34.60
N ALA A 202 -5.64 -0.50 -34.81
CA ALA A 202 -6.49 -0.75 -35.96
C ALA A 202 -5.94 -0.07 -37.24
N ALA A 203 -5.20 1.04 -37.09
CA ALA A 203 -4.53 1.72 -38.21
C ALA A 203 -3.39 0.88 -38.83
N LYS A 204 -2.71 0.04 -38.05
CA LYS A 204 -1.67 -0.88 -38.56
C LYS A 204 -2.23 -2.05 -39.38
N ASN A 205 -3.51 -2.39 -39.21
CA ASN A 205 -4.14 -3.54 -39.85
C ASN A 205 -5.20 -3.16 -40.91
N GLY A 206 -5.25 -1.89 -41.33
CA GLY A 206 -6.09 -1.44 -42.45
C GLY A 206 -7.60 -1.34 -42.16
N GLU A 207 -8.08 -1.68 -40.96
CA GLU A 207 -9.50 -1.65 -40.62
C GLU A 207 -9.71 -1.09 -39.21
N ALA A 208 -10.51 -0.01 -39.11
CA ALA A 208 -11.04 0.65 -37.90
C ALA A 208 -10.17 1.71 -37.17
N GLY A 209 -8.94 2.00 -37.61
CA GLY A 209 -8.12 3.06 -37.00
C GLY A 209 -8.29 4.47 -37.58
N ALA A 210 -9.09 4.57 -38.64
CA ALA A 210 -9.08 5.75 -39.47
C ALA A 210 -9.99 6.89 -38.98
N PHE A 211 -10.85 6.63 -37.98
CA PHE A 211 -11.88 7.56 -37.48
C PHE A 211 -11.71 7.93 -35.99
N ALA A 212 -10.47 7.93 -35.49
CA ALA A 212 -10.17 8.13 -34.07
C ALA A 212 -10.27 9.60 -33.61
N VAL A 213 -9.87 10.52 -34.49
CA VAL A 213 -9.87 11.96 -34.20
C VAL A 213 -11.25 12.54 -34.46
N HIS A 214 -11.81 13.19 -33.46
CA HIS A 214 -13.18 13.70 -33.48
C HIS A 214 -13.25 15.03 -32.76
N SER A 215 -14.38 15.71 -32.94
CA SER A 215 -14.72 16.92 -32.21
C SER A 215 -16.05 16.75 -31.48
N HIS A 216 -16.33 17.64 -30.52
CA HIS A 216 -17.58 17.65 -29.77
C HIS A 216 -18.48 18.81 -30.22
N GLN A 217 -19.80 18.59 -30.18
CA GLN A 217 -20.77 19.66 -30.42
C GLN A 217 -20.68 20.72 -29.30
N PRO A 218 -20.82 20.36 -28.01
CA PRO A 218 -20.59 21.29 -26.91
C PRO A 218 -19.13 21.28 -26.43
N PHE A 219 -18.80 22.28 -25.61
CA PHE A 219 -17.61 22.27 -24.76
C PHE A 219 -17.62 21.03 -23.84
N ALA A 220 -16.44 20.45 -23.57
CA ALA A 220 -16.28 19.31 -22.67
C ALA A 220 -15.26 19.58 -21.56
N GLN A 221 -15.54 19.08 -20.35
CA GLN A 221 -14.64 19.06 -19.21
C GLN A 221 -14.56 17.64 -18.64
N SER A 222 -13.35 17.21 -18.29
CA SER A 222 -13.07 15.88 -17.76
C SER A 222 -12.60 15.93 -16.30
N TRP A 223 -12.81 14.85 -15.55
CA TRP A 223 -12.16 14.58 -14.27
C TRP A 223 -11.64 13.15 -14.27
N ILE A 224 -10.32 12.96 -14.13
CA ILE A 224 -9.70 11.63 -14.20
C ILE A 224 -9.92 10.88 -12.90
N LEU A 225 -10.54 9.72 -12.98
CA LEU A 225 -10.87 8.87 -11.84
C LEU A 225 -9.76 7.84 -11.55
N ALA A 226 -9.27 7.17 -12.60
CA ALA A 226 -8.31 6.08 -12.50
C ALA A 226 -7.43 6.02 -13.75
N GLY A 227 -6.18 5.61 -13.58
CA GLY A 227 -5.21 5.49 -14.66
C GLY A 227 -4.76 6.81 -15.26
N GLU A 228 -3.77 6.72 -16.14
CA GLU A 228 -3.32 7.85 -16.95
C GLU A 228 -4.09 7.89 -18.28
N GLY A 229 -4.32 9.08 -18.81
CA GLY A 229 -4.85 9.30 -20.16
C GLY A 229 -4.00 10.35 -20.88
N THR A 230 -3.75 10.17 -22.16
CA THR A 230 -3.07 11.16 -23.00
C THR A 230 -4.07 11.74 -23.99
N ASP A 231 -4.29 13.04 -23.91
CA ASP A 231 -5.05 13.79 -24.90
C ASP A 231 -4.14 14.26 -26.02
N HIS A 232 -4.58 14.07 -27.26
CA HIS A 232 -3.84 14.44 -28.46
C HIS A 232 -4.67 15.46 -29.25
N PRO A 233 -4.39 16.76 -29.07
CA PRO A 233 -5.12 17.80 -29.77
C PRO A 233 -4.61 17.97 -31.21
N TYR A 234 -5.49 18.41 -32.11
CA TYR A 234 -5.20 18.63 -33.53
C TYR A 234 -5.70 19.98 -34.03
N THR A 235 -4.98 20.56 -34.97
CA THR A 235 -5.49 21.64 -35.81
C THR A 235 -6.05 21.10 -37.11
N ALA A 236 -7.03 21.81 -37.67
CA ALA A 236 -7.76 21.41 -38.87
C ALA A 236 -7.97 22.62 -39.79
N GLU A 237 -7.39 22.57 -40.99
CA GLU A 237 -7.53 23.63 -42.00
C GLU A 237 -8.10 23.04 -43.30
N PRO A 238 -9.10 23.68 -43.92
CA PRO A 238 -9.63 23.23 -45.21
C PRO A 238 -8.56 23.37 -46.31
N VAL A 239 -8.54 22.43 -47.25
CA VAL A 239 -7.66 22.47 -48.43
C VAL A 239 -8.42 22.19 -49.72
N ASP A 240 -8.01 22.85 -50.79
CA ASP A 240 -8.68 22.77 -52.09
C ASP A 240 -8.16 21.60 -52.96
N THR A 241 -6.92 21.16 -52.75
CA THR A 241 -6.30 20.10 -53.57
C THR A 241 -6.29 18.75 -52.86
N ALA A 242 -6.42 17.66 -53.63
CA ALA A 242 -6.39 16.29 -53.09
C ALA A 242 -5.02 15.94 -52.47
N GLY A 243 -3.93 16.44 -53.08
CA GLY A 243 -2.56 16.13 -52.65
C GLY A 243 -2.17 16.79 -51.33
N ASP A 244 -2.86 17.85 -50.93
CA ASP A 244 -2.58 18.60 -49.69
C ASP A 244 -3.40 18.10 -48.49
N ALA A 245 -4.38 17.23 -48.72
CA ALA A 245 -5.30 16.72 -47.72
C ALA A 245 -4.68 15.53 -46.97
N THR A 246 -4.69 15.58 -45.64
CA THR A 246 -4.31 14.42 -44.82
C THR A 246 -5.52 13.60 -44.41
N HIS A 247 -6.71 14.23 -44.29
CA HIS A 247 -7.96 13.59 -43.89
C HIS A 247 -9.17 14.21 -44.63
N ALA A 248 -10.32 13.54 -44.56
CA ALA A 248 -11.62 14.09 -44.92
C ALA A 248 -12.52 14.24 -43.68
N ARG A 249 -13.45 15.20 -43.71
CA ARG A 249 -14.47 15.37 -42.66
C ARG A 249 -15.68 14.49 -42.95
N TYR A 250 -16.10 13.77 -41.91
CA TYR A 250 -17.27 12.92 -41.93
C TYR A 250 -18.30 13.44 -40.93
N ALA A 251 -19.43 13.87 -41.46
CA ALA A 251 -20.55 14.30 -40.64
C ALA A 251 -21.31 13.09 -40.06
N LEU A 252 -21.64 13.17 -38.78
CA LEU A 252 -22.33 12.11 -38.06
C LEU A 252 -23.80 12.00 -38.51
N SER A 253 -24.28 10.76 -38.67
CA SER A 253 -25.70 10.46 -38.94
C SER A 253 -26.19 9.36 -38.01
N TRP A 254 -27.26 9.64 -37.28
CA TRP A 254 -27.92 8.70 -36.38
C TRP A 254 -29.08 8.06 -37.13
N THR A 255 -29.02 6.77 -37.47
CA THR A 255 -30.14 6.04 -38.09
C THR A 255 -30.62 4.93 -37.17
N GLY A 256 -31.95 4.87 -36.97
CA GLY A 256 -32.65 3.71 -36.40
C GLY A 256 -32.61 2.51 -37.37
N PRO A 257 -33.31 1.39 -37.06
CA PRO A 257 -33.18 0.14 -37.80
C PRO A 257 -33.32 0.38 -39.31
N VAL A 258 -32.41 -0.23 -40.06
CA VAL A 258 -32.14 0.01 -41.48
C VAL A 258 -33.40 -0.23 -42.32
N ASP A 259 -34.14 0.85 -42.62
CA ASP A 259 -35.12 0.81 -43.70
C ASP A 259 -34.39 0.94 -45.04
N ARG A 260 -34.45 -0.16 -45.80
CA ARG A 260 -34.00 -0.27 -47.19
C ARG A 260 -34.80 0.71 -48.05
N LYS A 261 -34.27 1.91 -48.26
CA LYS A 261 -34.30 2.76 -49.47
C LYS A 261 -34.30 4.23 -49.08
N GLY A 262 -33.15 4.88 -49.18
CA GLY A 262 -33.05 6.33 -49.12
C GLY A 262 -31.60 6.78 -49.23
N GLN A 263 -31.15 7.10 -50.45
CA GLN A 263 -29.88 7.76 -50.70
C GLN A 263 -29.73 8.97 -49.76
N ARG A 264 -28.62 9.05 -49.02
CA ARG A 264 -28.21 10.26 -48.30
C ARG A 264 -26.82 10.69 -48.78
N GLN A 265 -26.78 11.82 -49.49
CA GLN A 265 -25.57 12.57 -49.83
C GLN A 265 -24.94 13.16 -48.56
N ARG A 266 -23.60 13.19 -48.43
CA ARG A 266 -22.87 14.13 -47.56
C ARG A 266 -21.52 14.54 -48.17
N HIS A 267 -21.18 15.82 -48.00
CA HIS A 267 -20.07 16.54 -48.63
C HIS A 267 -18.70 16.13 -48.07
N ARG A 268 -17.77 15.69 -48.93
CA ARG A 268 -16.35 15.46 -48.56
C ARG A 268 -15.59 16.79 -48.65
N HIS A 269 -15.47 17.51 -47.54
CA HIS A 269 -14.51 18.60 -47.43
C HIS A 269 -13.15 18.02 -47.06
N ARG A 270 -12.12 18.39 -47.84
CA ARG A 270 -10.74 17.94 -47.65
C ARG A 270 -10.03 18.87 -46.69
N HIS A 271 -9.27 18.28 -45.77
CA HIS A 271 -8.57 19.05 -44.74
C HIS A 271 -7.12 18.59 -44.56
N ARG A 272 -6.27 19.56 -44.23
CA ARG A 272 -4.93 19.34 -43.71
C ARG A 272 -4.98 19.45 -42.20
N HIS A 273 -4.41 18.45 -41.54
CA HIS A 273 -4.36 18.36 -40.09
C HIS A 273 -2.92 18.23 -39.61
N ALA A 274 -2.60 18.94 -38.52
CA ALA A 274 -1.33 18.82 -37.83
C ALA A 274 -1.58 18.45 -36.35
N PRO A 275 -0.90 17.42 -35.81
CA PRO A 275 -0.96 17.11 -34.39
C PRO A 275 -0.30 18.22 -33.58
N LEU A 276 -0.92 18.56 -32.46
CA LEU A 276 -0.32 19.42 -31.44
C LEU A 276 0.39 18.57 -30.38
N ALA A 277 1.08 19.22 -29.44
CA ALA A 277 1.78 18.51 -28.37
C ALA A 277 0.78 17.72 -27.51
N PRO A 278 0.98 16.40 -27.33
CA PRO A 278 0.11 15.59 -26.49
C PRO A 278 0.24 15.98 -25.02
N VAL A 279 -0.87 15.90 -24.28
CA VAL A 279 -0.94 16.26 -22.87
C VAL A 279 -1.35 15.03 -22.06
N ARG A 280 -0.52 14.67 -21.08
CA ARG A 280 -0.79 13.53 -20.19
C ARG A 280 -1.51 14.01 -18.93
N HIS A 281 -2.55 13.28 -18.56
CA HIS A 281 -3.39 13.52 -17.40
C HIS A 281 -3.43 12.28 -16.51
N GLY A 282 -3.17 12.45 -15.22
CA GLY A 282 -3.23 11.38 -14.22
C GLY A 282 -4.46 11.48 -13.31
N PRO A 283 -4.66 10.53 -12.39
CA PRO A 283 -5.77 10.55 -11.43
C PRO A 283 -5.88 11.88 -10.66
N GLY A 284 -7.11 12.36 -10.46
CA GLY A 284 -7.39 13.63 -9.78
C GLY A 284 -7.18 14.89 -10.63
N SER A 285 -6.64 14.78 -11.85
CA SER A 285 -6.52 15.91 -12.77
C SER A 285 -7.80 16.17 -13.59
N THR A 286 -7.90 17.37 -14.16
CA THR A 286 -9.00 17.81 -15.04
C THR A 286 -8.41 18.47 -16.28
N TYR A 287 -9.08 18.33 -17.43
CA TYR A 287 -8.77 19.10 -18.64
C TYR A 287 -10.06 19.45 -19.39
N THR A 288 -9.93 20.34 -20.37
CA THR A 288 -11.07 20.85 -21.13
C THR A 288 -10.82 20.77 -22.63
N ILE A 289 -11.90 20.55 -23.39
CA ILE A 289 -11.88 20.50 -24.86
C ILE A 289 -12.93 21.51 -25.35
N PRO A 290 -12.51 22.57 -26.07
CA PRO A 290 -13.46 23.51 -26.66
C PRO A 290 -14.41 22.85 -27.66
N ALA A 291 -15.60 23.44 -27.84
CA ALA A 291 -16.52 23.01 -28.89
C ALA A 291 -15.84 23.02 -30.27
N ALA A 292 -16.10 21.99 -31.08
CA ALA A 292 -15.48 21.76 -32.39
C ALA A 292 -13.94 21.60 -32.41
N ALA A 293 -13.25 21.55 -31.26
CA ALA A 293 -11.83 21.22 -31.23
C ALA A 293 -11.61 19.74 -31.53
N TYR A 294 -10.64 19.43 -32.39
CA TYR A 294 -10.30 18.06 -32.75
C TYR A 294 -9.31 17.47 -31.78
N HIS A 295 -9.61 16.28 -31.28
CA HIS A 295 -8.73 15.55 -30.40
C HIS A 295 -9.01 14.04 -30.45
N TRP A 296 -8.15 13.27 -29.80
CA TRP A 296 -8.49 11.93 -29.35
C TRP A 296 -7.75 11.64 -28.04
N THR A 297 -8.35 10.78 -27.21
CA THR A 297 -7.78 10.38 -25.92
C THR A 297 -7.38 8.91 -25.96
N GLU A 298 -6.18 8.62 -25.50
CA GLU A 298 -5.67 7.27 -25.36
C GLU A 298 -5.30 6.93 -23.90
N GLY A 299 -5.62 5.70 -23.49
CA GLY A 299 -5.05 5.10 -22.28
C GLY A 299 -3.72 4.39 -22.59
N PRO A 300 -2.79 4.30 -21.63
CA PRO A 300 -1.56 3.53 -21.78
C PRO A 300 -1.84 2.07 -22.18
N PRO A 301 -0.98 1.45 -23.01
CA PRO A 301 -1.12 0.04 -23.35
C PRO A 301 -1.13 -0.83 -22.09
N GLY A 302 -2.14 -1.69 -21.99
CA GLY A 302 -2.27 -2.64 -20.87
C GLY A 302 -2.83 -2.06 -19.57
N ALA A 303 -3.06 -0.75 -19.48
CA ALA A 303 -3.65 -0.09 -18.33
C ALA A 303 -5.10 0.33 -18.57
N LEU A 304 -5.89 0.41 -17.50
CA LEU A 304 -7.21 1.02 -17.53
C LEU A 304 -7.09 2.55 -17.44
N HIS A 305 -7.95 3.27 -18.15
CA HIS A 305 -8.17 4.70 -17.95
C HIS A 305 -9.66 4.98 -17.76
N ALA A 306 -10.03 5.78 -16.76
CA ALA A 306 -11.41 6.16 -16.50
C ALA A 306 -11.56 7.62 -16.11
N THR A 307 -12.62 8.26 -16.61
CA THR A 307 -12.89 9.67 -16.39
C THR A 307 -14.37 10.01 -16.47
N LEU A 308 -14.81 10.98 -15.66
CA LEU A 308 -16.12 11.61 -15.81
C LEU A 308 -16.00 12.76 -16.81
N PHE A 309 -16.86 12.79 -17.82
CA PHE A 309 -16.97 13.88 -18.78
C PHE A 309 -18.29 14.62 -18.60
N TYR A 310 -18.21 15.95 -18.52
CA TYR A 310 -19.33 16.86 -18.59
C TYR A 310 -19.28 17.67 -19.88
N PHE A 311 -20.38 17.66 -20.62
CA PHE A 311 -20.58 18.39 -21.86
C PHE A 311 -21.57 19.53 -21.63
N ASP A 312 -21.20 20.76 -21.97
CA ASP A 312 -21.95 21.98 -21.64
C ASP A 312 -22.12 22.89 -22.86
N ALA A 313 -23.31 22.93 -23.45
CA ALA A 313 -23.62 23.78 -24.60
C ALA A 313 -23.57 25.28 -24.26
N SER A 314 -23.75 25.64 -22.97
CA SER A 314 -23.74 27.04 -22.52
C SER A 314 -22.36 27.70 -22.63
N ARG A 315 -21.29 26.89 -22.66
CA ARG A 315 -19.89 27.32 -22.82
C ARG A 315 -19.37 27.22 -24.26
N GLY A 316 -20.27 27.00 -25.21
CA GLY A 316 -19.98 26.88 -26.63
C GLY A 316 -20.68 25.66 -27.22
N PHE A 317 -21.32 25.85 -28.37
CA PHE A 317 -22.00 24.79 -29.10
C PHE A 317 -21.82 24.98 -30.61
N VAL A 318 -21.44 23.91 -31.30
CA VAL A 318 -21.35 23.84 -32.75
C VAL A 318 -22.22 22.68 -33.23
N ARG A 319 -23.11 22.96 -34.19
CA ARG A 319 -24.07 21.98 -34.69
C ARG A 319 -23.38 20.79 -35.38
N ASP A 320 -22.37 21.09 -36.19
CA ASP A 320 -21.64 20.10 -36.98
C ASP A 320 -20.30 19.78 -36.32
N ALA A 321 -20.29 18.73 -35.48
CA ALA A 321 -19.08 18.18 -34.89
C ALA A 321 -18.67 16.91 -35.64
N ASP A 322 -17.71 17.08 -36.53
CA ASP A 322 -17.32 16.03 -37.46
C ASP A 322 -16.25 15.11 -36.86
N VAL A 323 -16.11 13.95 -37.48
CA VAL A 323 -15.03 12.99 -37.26
C VAL A 323 -14.09 13.05 -38.46
N LEU A 324 -12.79 12.93 -38.21
CA LEU A 324 -11.78 12.89 -39.27
C LEU A 324 -11.58 11.46 -39.71
N GLY A 325 -11.59 11.23 -41.03
CA GLY A 325 -11.43 9.93 -41.66
C GLY A 325 -10.43 9.95 -42.82
N PRO A 326 -10.18 8.81 -43.49
CA PRO A 326 -9.39 8.75 -44.70
C PRO A 326 -9.88 9.72 -45.77
N VAL A 327 -8.98 10.30 -46.57
CA VAL A 327 -9.35 11.20 -47.67
C VAL A 327 -10.32 10.55 -48.67
N ASP A 328 -10.11 9.26 -48.94
CA ASP A 328 -10.87 8.49 -49.93
C ASP A 328 -11.84 7.45 -49.31
N GLY A 329 -12.07 7.48 -48.00
CA GLY A 329 -12.85 6.47 -47.30
C GLY A 329 -14.36 6.53 -47.60
N ASP A 330 -15.00 5.36 -47.68
CA ASP A 330 -16.47 5.24 -47.81
C ASP A 330 -17.19 5.42 -46.46
N GLU A 331 -18.51 5.22 -46.43
CA GLU A 331 -19.30 5.28 -45.21
C GLU A 331 -18.83 4.25 -44.18
N HIS A 332 -18.76 4.67 -42.90
CA HIS A 332 -18.32 3.81 -41.81
C HIS A 332 -19.42 3.70 -40.74
N THR A 333 -19.84 2.48 -40.47
CA THR A 333 -20.81 2.17 -39.40
C THR A 333 -20.10 1.47 -38.26
N GLN A 334 -20.33 1.93 -37.03
CA GLN A 334 -19.72 1.36 -35.84
C GLN A 334 -20.74 0.63 -34.97
N VAL A 335 -20.38 -0.58 -34.55
CA VAL A 335 -21.17 -1.40 -33.64
C VAL A 335 -21.01 -0.87 -32.21
N ARG A 336 -22.14 -0.55 -31.57
CA ARG A 336 -22.18 0.04 -30.22
C ARG A 336 -22.42 -0.96 -29.08
N ASP A 337 -22.30 -2.24 -29.38
CA ASP A 337 -22.49 -3.32 -28.41
C ASP A 337 -21.40 -3.27 -27.30
N PRO A 338 -21.77 -3.14 -26.02
CA PRO A 338 -20.84 -3.23 -24.89
C PRO A 338 -20.22 -4.62 -24.74
N ALA A 339 -20.73 -5.64 -25.44
CA ALA A 339 -20.30 -7.04 -25.40
C ALA A 339 -20.46 -7.67 -24.01
N GLY A 340 -21.66 -7.50 -23.44
CA GLY A 340 -22.03 -8.09 -22.14
C GLY A 340 -21.46 -7.39 -20.90
N VAL A 341 -20.63 -6.35 -21.05
CA VAL A 341 -20.11 -5.56 -19.93
C VAL A 341 -21.24 -4.67 -19.38
N THR A 342 -21.51 -4.76 -18.07
CA THR A 342 -22.55 -3.97 -17.37
C THR A 342 -21.98 -2.66 -16.80
N ALA A 343 -22.86 -1.74 -16.39
CA ALA A 343 -22.45 -0.51 -15.71
C ALA A 343 -21.83 -0.80 -14.33
N ALA A 344 -22.44 -1.72 -13.56
CA ALA A 344 -21.91 -2.20 -12.28
C ALA A 344 -20.49 -2.78 -12.42
N ALA A 345 -20.28 -3.68 -13.39
CA ALA A 345 -18.96 -4.27 -13.63
C ALA A 345 -17.89 -3.21 -13.98
N LEU A 346 -18.25 -2.17 -14.76
CA LEU A 346 -17.34 -1.05 -15.04
C LEU A 346 -17.03 -0.24 -13.79
N ALA A 347 -18.05 0.10 -12.99
CA ALA A 347 -17.87 0.86 -11.76
C ALA A 347 -16.96 0.12 -10.77
N SER A 348 -17.22 -1.17 -10.55
CA SER A 348 -16.39 -2.04 -9.70
C SER A 348 -14.95 -2.16 -10.22
N THR A 349 -14.78 -2.29 -11.54
CA THR A 349 -13.45 -2.36 -12.17
C THR A 349 -12.66 -1.05 -11.96
N VAL A 350 -13.31 0.10 -12.15
CA VAL A 350 -12.69 1.42 -11.90
C VAL A 350 -12.30 1.57 -10.43
N GLU A 351 -13.19 1.20 -9.52
CA GLU A 351 -12.93 1.28 -8.08
C GLU A 351 -11.74 0.41 -7.65
N ARG A 352 -11.64 -0.83 -8.16
CA ARG A 352 -10.51 -1.72 -7.87
C ARG A 352 -9.17 -1.14 -8.33
N VAL A 353 -9.13 -0.51 -9.51
CA VAL A 353 -7.91 0.15 -10.00
C VAL A 353 -7.58 1.38 -9.14
N ARG A 354 -8.56 2.18 -8.74
CA ARG A 354 -8.35 3.32 -7.83
C ARG A 354 -7.76 2.89 -6.49
N GLN A 355 -8.29 1.82 -5.90
CA GLN A 355 -7.78 1.25 -4.65
C GLN A 355 -6.33 0.78 -4.81
N TRP A 356 -6.03 0.07 -5.90
CA TRP A 356 -4.67 -0.35 -6.23
C TRP A 356 -3.72 0.85 -6.36
N GLU A 357 -4.11 1.91 -7.09
CA GLU A 357 -3.32 3.13 -7.24
C GLU A 357 -3.09 3.85 -5.90
N ALA A 358 -4.10 3.87 -5.03
CA ALA A 358 -3.99 4.45 -3.70
C ALA A 358 -2.99 3.68 -2.81
N HIS A 359 -3.05 2.35 -2.81
CA HIS A 359 -2.08 1.49 -2.10
C HIS A 359 -0.67 1.71 -2.64
N MET A 360 -0.48 1.68 -3.97
CA MET A 360 0.82 1.93 -4.60
C MET A 360 1.38 3.32 -4.27
N SER A 361 0.51 4.34 -4.22
CA SER A 361 0.92 5.70 -3.88
C SER A 361 1.35 5.84 -2.42
N ARG A 362 0.62 5.21 -1.48
CA ARG A 362 1.01 5.16 -0.07
C ARG A 362 2.29 4.35 0.15
N ALA A 363 2.42 3.19 -0.51
CA ALA A 363 3.64 2.39 -0.47
C ALA A 363 4.86 3.21 -0.91
N ARG A 364 4.76 3.93 -2.02
CA ARG A 364 5.82 4.83 -2.51
C ARG A 364 6.09 6.00 -1.55
N ALA A 365 5.06 6.52 -0.88
CA ALA A 365 5.24 7.59 0.11
C ALA A 365 6.01 7.11 1.34
N HIS A 366 5.70 5.91 1.85
CA HIS A 366 6.46 5.24 2.91
C HIS A 366 7.89 4.94 2.47
N ALA A 367 8.08 4.36 1.28
CA ALA A 367 9.40 4.08 0.72
C ALA A 367 10.28 5.33 0.60
N ARG A 368 9.70 6.49 0.24
CA ARG A 368 10.44 7.78 0.19
C ARG A 368 10.94 8.25 1.56
N ARG A 369 10.33 7.78 2.66
CA ARG A 369 10.72 8.08 4.04
C ARG A 369 11.57 6.96 4.66
N ALA A 370 11.91 5.93 3.88
CA ALA A 370 12.55 4.70 4.34
C ALA A 370 11.71 3.89 5.36
N ASP A 371 10.39 4.09 5.38
CA ASP A 371 9.44 3.29 6.16
C ASP A 371 9.13 1.98 5.41
N TRP A 372 10.05 1.02 5.42
CA TRP A 372 9.96 -0.16 4.57
C TRP A 372 8.82 -1.12 4.97
N GLU A 373 8.54 -1.29 6.26
CA GLU A 373 7.46 -2.18 6.72
C GLU A 373 6.07 -1.65 6.32
N PRO A 374 5.72 -0.36 6.58
CA PRO A 374 4.48 0.22 6.04
C PRO A 374 4.42 0.22 4.51
N ALA A 375 5.57 0.38 3.83
CA ALA A 375 5.60 0.29 2.37
C ALA A 375 5.22 -1.12 1.90
N LEU A 376 5.84 -2.17 2.44
CA LEU A 376 5.52 -3.55 2.12
C LEU A 376 4.05 -3.88 2.47
N HIS A 377 3.57 -3.37 3.61
CA HIS A 377 2.19 -3.52 4.05
C HIS A 377 1.18 -3.03 3.00
N GLU A 378 1.42 -1.86 2.40
CA GLU A 378 0.57 -1.32 1.34
C GLU A 378 0.73 -2.07 0.01
N LEU A 379 1.94 -2.58 -0.31
CA LEU A 379 2.16 -3.42 -1.49
C LEU A 379 1.42 -4.76 -1.38
N ASP A 380 1.32 -5.37 -0.20
CA ASP A 380 0.54 -6.59 0.00
C ASP A 380 -0.96 -6.36 -0.26
N LYS A 381 -1.50 -5.24 0.21
CA LYS A 381 -2.90 -4.86 -0.07
C LYS A 381 -3.12 -4.70 -1.57
N ALA A 382 -2.19 -4.06 -2.27
CA ALA A 382 -2.22 -3.95 -3.73
C ALA A 382 -2.10 -5.32 -4.42
N LEU A 383 -1.22 -6.21 -3.96
CA LEU A 383 -1.05 -7.57 -4.51
C LEU A 383 -2.35 -8.33 -4.43
N ALA A 384 -2.93 -8.30 -3.24
CA ALA A 384 -4.13 -9.03 -2.95
C ALA A 384 -5.25 -8.57 -3.92
N LEU A 385 -5.36 -7.28 -4.27
CA LEU A 385 -6.37 -6.81 -5.26
C LEU A 385 -6.21 -7.43 -6.66
N THR A 386 -4.99 -7.86 -7.03
CA THR A 386 -4.67 -8.40 -8.36
C THR A 386 -4.68 -9.93 -8.44
N VAL A 387 -4.65 -10.63 -7.31
CA VAL A 387 -4.67 -12.09 -7.26
C VAL A 387 -6.12 -12.57 -7.33
N GLU A 388 -6.44 -13.42 -8.32
CA GLU A 388 -7.71 -14.14 -8.35
C GLU A 388 -7.67 -15.31 -7.36
N ALA A 389 -8.74 -15.52 -6.59
CA ALA A 389 -8.86 -16.73 -5.78
C ALA A 389 -9.04 -17.94 -6.72
N ASP A 390 -8.21 -18.97 -6.55
CA ASP A 390 -8.28 -20.20 -7.33
C ASP A 390 -9.69 -20.81 -7.30
N GLY A 391 -10.38 -20.78 -8.44
CA GLY A 391 -11.27 -21.82 -8.98
C GLY A 391 -12.41 -22.43 -8.14
N GLY A 392 -12.70 -21.96 -6.93
CA GLY A 392 -13.74 -22.53 -6.06
C GLY A 392 -15.15 -22.10 -6.47
N ALA A 393 -16.05 -23.07 -6.58
CA ALA A 393 -17.43 -22.92 -7.06
C ALA A 393 -18.22 -21.83 -6.30
N GLY A 394 -18.53 -20.73 -6.98
CA GLY A 394 -19.34 -19.65 -6.43
C GLY A 394 -19.10 -18.29 -7.09
N LYS A 395 -18.98 -18.22 -8.43
CA LYS A 395 -18.89 -16.92 -9.11
C LYS A 395 -20.25 -16.24 -9.04
N SER A 396 -20.38 -15.22 -8.20
CA SER A 396 -21.49 -14.25 -8.33
C SER A 396 -21.29 -13.45 -9.63
N ALA A 397 -22.36 -12.87 -10.15
CA ALA A 397 -22.31 -12.05 -11.36
C ALA A 397 -21.45 -10.77 -11.20
N ASP A 398 -21.04 -10.42 -9.96
CA ASP A 398 -20.25 -9.23 -9.63
C ASP A 398 -18.74 -9.48 -9.55
N ASP A 399 -18.28 -10.74 -9.62
CA ASP A 399 -16.87 -11.13 -9.53
C ASP A 399 -16.13 -10.84 -10.85
N THR A 400 -15.98 -9.54 -11.17
CA THR A 400 -15.31 -9.07 -12.37
C THR A 400 -13.80 -9.20 -12.18
N PRO A 401 -13.04 -9.90 -13.05
CA PRO A 401 -11.59 -10.08 -12.88
C PRO A 401 -10.84 -8.74 -12.90
N PHE A 402 -9.70 -8.65 -12.20
CA PHE A 402 -8.90 -7.42 -12.19
C PHE A 402 -8.41 -7.11 -13.62
N PRO A 403 -8.57 -5.86 -14.11
CA PRO A 403 -8.31 -5.55 -15.50
C PRO A 403 -6.82 -5.70 -15.82
N ASN A 404 -6.49 -6.69 -16.66
CA ASN A 404 -5.11 -7.03 -17.02
C ASN A 404 -4.18 -7.18 -15.80
N ALA A 405 -4.57 -8.05 -14.87
CA ALA A 405 -3.83 -8.32 -13.62
C ALA A 405 -2.31 -8.47 -13.83
N ALA A 406 -1.89 -9.17 -14.90
CA ALA A 406 -0.47 -9.36 -15.23
C ALA A 406 0.32 -8.04 -15.36
N HIS A 407 -0.25 -7.01 -16.00
CA HIS A 407 0.41 -5.71 -16.16
C HIS A 407 0.63 -5.02 -14.81
N TYR A 408 -0.42 -4.97 -13.98
CA TYR A 408 -0.35 -4.35 -12.67
C TYR A 408 0.53 -5.14 -11.70
N GLN A 409 0.51 -6.47 -11.77
CA GLN A 409 1.43 -7.36 -11.04
C GLN A 409 2.88 -7.12 -11.44
N CYS A 410 3.20 -6.87 -12.72
CA CYS A 410 4.55 -6.51 -13.12
C CYS A 410 5.05 -5.23 -12.45
N ILE A 411 4.20 -4.21 -12.32
CA ILE A 411 4.56 -2.94 -11.66
C ILE A 411 4.80 -3.21 -10.18
N LEU A 412 3.86 -3.92 -9.57
CA LEU A 412 3.88 -4.26 -8.16
C LEU A 412 5.08 -5.12 -7.77
N HIS A 413 5.38 -6.18 -8.52
CA HIS A 413 6.54 -7.04 -8.29
C HIS A 413 7.85 -6.26 -8.40
N GLY A 414 7.92 -5.25 -9.28
CA GLY A 414 9.05 -4.32 -9.33
C GLY A 414 9.28 -3.60 -8.00
N GLU A 415 8.21 -3.04 -7.43
CA GLU A 415 8.26 -2.36 -6.12
C GLU A 415 8.53 -3.34 -4.97
N MET A 416 7.88 -4.52 -4.96
CA MET A 416 8.12 -5.56 -3.95
C MET A 416 9.56 -6.06 -3.98
N GLY A 417 10.15 -6.22 -5.18
CA GLY A 417 11.55 -6.55 -5.34
C GLY A 417 12.49 -5.50 -4.75
N SER A 418 12.24 -4.21 -5.05
CA SER A 418 12.99 -3.09 -4.50
C SER A 418 12.91 -3.03 -2.97
N THR A 419 11.70 -3.18 -2.42
CA THR A 419 11.45 -3.17 -0.97
C THR A 419 12.10 -4.37 -0.27
N ASN A 420 11.97 -5.59 -0.80
CA ASN A 420 12.60 -6.78 -0.21
C ASN A 420 14.14 -6.69 -0.23
N ARG A 421 14.73 -6.07 -1.25
CA ARG A 421 16.17 -5.80 -1.27
C ARG A 421 16.60 -4.91 -0.10
N ARG A 422 15.81 -3.91 0.29
CA ARG A 422 16.09 -3.03 1.43
C ARG A 422 15.96 -3.75 2.78
N PHE A 423 15.23 -4.85 2.82
CA PHE A 423 15.20 -5.79 3.95
C PHE A 423 16.32 -6.84 3.92
N GLY A 424 17.28 -6.75 3.01
CA GLY A 424 18.31 -7.79 2.84
C GLY A 424 17.78 -9.15 2.35
N ARG A 425 16.49 -9.24 1.97
CA ARG A 425 15.82 -10.46 1.48
C ARG A 425 16.10 -10.66 -0.02
N TYR A 426 17.36 -10.85 -0.39
CA TYR A 426 17.77 -10.81 -1.80
C TYR A 426 17.19 -11.92 -2.66
N ASP A 427 17.05 -13.15 -2.15
CA ASP A 427 16.43 -14.24 -2.91
C ASP A 427 14.96 -13.95 -3.22
N VAL A 428 14.21 -13.43 -2.24
CA VAL A 428 12.81 -13.00 -2.41
C VAL A 428 12.73 -11.84 -3.39
N ALA A 429 13.61 -10.85 -3.26
CA ALA A 429 13.70 -9.72 -4.17
C ALA A 429 13.97 -10.16 -5.62
N ALA A 430 14.95 -11.04 -5.82
CA ALA A 430 15.28 -11.60 -7.13
C ALA A 430 14.08 -12.36 -7.71
N GLY A 431 13.40 -13.19 -6.91
CA GLY A 431 12.20 -13.93 -7.34
C GLY A 431 11.09 -13.02 -7.89
N PHE A 432 10.76 -11.93 -7.19
CA PHE A 432 9.77 -10.97 -7.68
C PHE A 432 10.21 -10.26 -8.98
N LEU A 433 11.47 -9.81 -9.04
CA LEU A 433 11.99 -9.09 -10.19
C LEU A 433 12.13 -9.98 -11.43
N GLU A 434 12.57 -11.22 -11.25
CA GLU A 434 12.64 -12.24 -12.31
C GLU A 434 11.24 -12.60 -12.82
N ALA A 435 10.26 -12.78 -11.91
CA ALA A 435 8.87 -13.02 -12.28
C ALA A 435 8.29 -11.86 -13.11
N ALA A 436 8.55 -10.62 -12.70
CA ALA A 436 8.13 -9.42 -13.44
C ALA A 436 8.76 -9.38 -14.84
N LEU A 437 10.07 -9.63 -14.98
CA LEU A 437 10.73 -9.66 -16.29
C LEU A 437 10.22 -10.79 -17.19
N ALA A 438 9.93 -11.96 -16.61
CA ALA A 438 9.39 -13.10 -17.34
C ALA A 438 7.96 -12.82 -17.84
N GLU A 439 7.13 -12.15 -17.05
CA GLU A 439 5.79 -11.73 -17.45
C GLU A 439 5.85 -10.66 -18.57
N MET A 440 6.71 -9.65 -18.41
CA MET A 440 6.94 -8.64 -19.46
C MET A 440 7.39 -9.30 -20.77
N ALA A 441 8.33 -10.25 -20.73
CA ALA A 441 8.79 -10.96 -21.92
C ALA A 441 7.68 -11.78 -22.59
N ARG A 442 6.77 -12.38 -21.81
CA ARG A 442 5.59 -13.08 -22.33
C ARG A 442 4.59 -12.13 -22.99
N GLY A 443 4.41 -10.93 -22.45
CA GLY A 443 3.60 -9.87 -23.07
C GLY A 443 4.21 -9.34 -24.37
N GLU A 444 5.52 -9.12 -24.40
CA GLU A 444 6.27 -8.66 -25.57
C GLU A 444 6.12 -9.61 -26.77
N ALA A 445 6.18 -10.92 -26.51
CA ALA A 445 6.00 -11.95 -27.55
C ALA A 445 4.56 -11.99 -28.12
N LYS A 446 3.56 -11.52 -27.38
CA LYS A 446 2.14 -11.53 -27.79
C LYS A 446 1.72 -10.26 -28.52
N ASP A 447 2.11 -9.10 -27.99
CA ASP A 447 1.58 -7.80 -28.44
C ASP A 447 2.61 -6.93 -29.18
N GLY A 448 3.87 -7.38 -29.28
CA GLY A 448 4.94 -6.65 -29.98
C GLY A 448 5.34 -5.32 -29.32
N HIS A 449 4.83 -5.01 -28.14
CA HIS A 449 5.13 -3.80 -27.38
C HIS A 449 6.19 -4.10 -26.31
N ALA A 450 7.43 -3.69 -26.56
CA ALA A 450 8.49 -3.67 -25.55
C ALA A 450 8.11 -2.73 -24.39
N THR A 451 8.09 -3.21 -23.15
CA THR A 451 7.84 -2.37 -21.97
C THR A 451 9.10 -1.56 -21.63
N GLY A 452 9.48 -0.64 -22.51
CA GLY A 452 10.80 -0.01 -22.54
C GLY A 452 11.25 0.69 -21.25
N ARG A 453 10.35 1.36 -20.51
CA ARG A 453 10.73 2.05 -19.24
C ARG A 453 10.64 1.14 -18.01
N GLN A 454 9.54 0.42 -17.86
CA GLN A 454 9.33 -0.43 -16.70
C GLN A 454 10.35 -1.58 -16.64
N ARG A 455 10.68 -2.16 -17.80
CA ARG A 455 11.74 -3.17 -17.91
C ARG A 455 13.10 -2.62 -17.48
N LEU A 456 13.41 -1.35 -17.81
CA LEU A 456 14.66 -0.71 -17.38
C LEU A 456 14.72 -0.57 -15.86
N GLU A 457 13.62 -0.21 -15.21
CA GLU A 457 13.55 -0.08 -13.75
C GLU A 457 13.74 -1.44 -13.06
N VAL A 458 12.97 -2.46 -13.48
CA VAL A 458 13.05 -3.81 -12.91
C VAL A 458 14.43 -4.45 -13.14
N SER A 459 14.98 -4.32 -14.35
CA SER A 459 16.33 -4.84 -14.66
C SER A 459 17.40 -4.15 -13.83
N GLY A 460 17.26 -2.84 -13.61
CA GLY A 460 18.19 -2.06 -12.78
C GLY A 460 18.17 -2.45 -11.32
N GLU A 461 17.00 -2.76 -10.76
CA GLU A 461 16.90 -3.32 -9.42
C GLU A 461 17.50 -4.73 -9.36
N LEU A 462 17.20 -5.59 -10.33
CA LEU A 462 17.70 -6.96 -10.37
C LEU A 462 19.23 -7.01 -10.43
N GLY A 463 19.83 -6.13 -11.24
CA GLY A 463 21.29 -6.01 -11.32
C GLY A 463 21.93 -5.60 -9.99
N VAL A 464 21.27 -4.74 -9.20
CA VAL A 464 21.74 -4.38 -7.84
C VAL A 464 21.59 -5.57 -6.89
N VAL A 465 20.47 -6.31 -6.95
CA VAL A 465 20.25 -7.52 -6.14
C VAL A 465 21.34 -8.56 -6.42
N TYR A 466 21.57 -8.91 -7.69
CA TYR A 466 22.63 -9.85 -8.08
C TYR A 466 24.01 -9.41 -7.60
N ARG A 467 24.32 -8.11 -7.65
CA ARG A 467 25.57 -7.57 -7.14
C ARG A 467 25.74 -7.82 -5.63
N HIS A 468 24.70 -7.56 -4.83
CA HIS A 468 24.75 -7.82 -3.38
C HIS A 468 24.81 -9.31 -3.03
N MET A 469 24.23 -10.17 -3.87
CA MET A 469 24.35 -11.63 -3.76
C MET A 469 25.74 -12.17 -4.20
N GLY A 470 26.65 -11.33 -4.69
CA GLY A 470 27.94 -11.77 -5.24
C GLY A 470 27.84 -12.43 -6.63
N ARG A 471 26.67 -12.37 -7.29
CA ARG A 471 26.47 -12.88 -8.66
C ARG A 471 26.93 -11.83 -9.69
N LEU A 472 28.21 -11.43 -9.61
CA LEU A 472 28.75 -10.27 -10.32
C LEU A 472 28.60 -10.37 -11.84
N HIS A 473 28.81 -11.54 -12.44
CA HIS A 473 28.62 -11.73 -13.88
C HIS A 473 27.15 -11.68 -14.32
N ASP A 474 26.21 -12.07 -13.46
CA ASP A 474 24.78 -11.93 -13.76
C ASP A 474 24.37 -10.45 -13.68
N ALA A 475 24.87 -9.74 -12.67
CA ALA A 475 24.71 -8.30 -12.54
C ALA A 475 25.27 -7.55 -13.77
N GLU A 476 26.49 -7.89 -14.21
CA GLU A 476 27.14 -7.32 -15.39
C GLU A 476 26.25 -7.45 -16.63
N ARG A 477 25.73 -8.67 -16.93
CA ARG A 477 24.88 -8.91 -18.10
C ARG A 477 23.59 -8.09 -18.05
N VAL A 478 22.88 -8.11 -16.92
CA VAL A 478 21.59 -7.41 -16.79
C VAL A 478 21.77 -5.90 -16.85
N LEU A 479 22.78 -5.36 -16.17
CA LEU A 479 23.06 -3.92 -16.16
C LEU A 479 23.58 -3.41 -17.51
N GLN A 480 24.34 -4.24 -18.25
CA GLN A 480 24.78 -3.90 -19.60
C GLN A 480 23.60 -3.80 -20.57
N ILE A 481 22.67 -4.76 -20.52
CA ILE A 481 21.42 -4.71 -21.29
C ILE A 481 20.61 -3.47 -20.91
N GLN A 482 20.48 -3.18 -19.62
CA GLN A 482 19.80 -1.98 -19.13
C GLN A 482 20.44 -0.71 -19.70
N TYR A 483 21.77 -0.60 -19.63
CA TYR A 483 22.50 0.59 -20.10
C TYR A 483 22.31 0.80 -21.60
N THR A 484 22.53 -0.23 -22.42
CA THR A 484 22.37 -0.14 -23.88
C THR A 484 20.92 0.17 -24.27
N THR A 485 19.95 -0.43 -23.60
CA THR A 485 18.51 -0.15 -23.82
C THR A 485 18.15 1.29 -23.42
N ALA A 486 18.69 1.78 -22.30
CA ALA A 486 18.45 3.14 -21.84
C ALA A 486 19.00 4.18 -22.83
N LEU A 487 20.18 3.94 -23.41
CA LEU A 487 20.73 4.80 -24.47
C LEU A 487 19.85 4.79 -25.72
N ALA A 488 19.40 3.62 -26.17
CA ALA A 488 18.52 3.50 -27.33
C ALA A 488 17.17 4.21 -27.16
N LEU A 489 16.67 4.28 -25.93
CA LEU A 489 15.42 4.96 -25.58
C LEU A 489 15.59 6.44 -25.17
N GLY A 490 16.81 6.98 -25.14
CA GLY A 490 17.06 8.32 -24.62
C GLY A 490 16.72 8.48 -23.13
N ALA A 491 16.72 7.39 -22.37
CA ALA A 491 16.37 7.36 -20.96
C ALA A 491 17.60 7.66 -20.07
N ASP A 492 18.06 8.91 -20.10
CA ASP A 492 19.31 9.33 -19.45
C ASP A 492 19.37 8.98 -17.95
N ALA A 493 18.26 9.08 -17.23
CA ALA A 493 18.19 8.73 -15.82
C ALA A 493 18.47 7.24 -15.57
N ALA A 494 17.92 6.35 -16.39
CA ALA A 494 18.17 4.91 -16.32
C ALA A 494 19.60 4.57 -16.75
N ALA A 495 20.11 5.22 -17.81
CA ALA A 495 21.49 5.05 -18.26
C ALA A 495 22.49 5.47 -17.17
N CYS A 496 22.21 6.61 -16.52
CA CYS A 496 22.95 7.12 -15.38
C CYS A 496 22.99 6.09 -14.25
N ARG A 497 21.85 5.54 -13.83
CA ARG A 497 21.84 4.47 -12.81
C ARG A 497 22.64 3.23 -13.24
N ALA A 498 22.44 2.75 -14.46
CA ALA A 498 23.06 1.52 -14.97
C ALA A 498 24.59 1.61 -15.03
N ILE A 499 25.14 2.70 -15.58
CA ILE A 499 26.60 2.86 -15.72
C ILE A 499 27.30 2.95 -14.37
N GLY A 500 26.67 3.57 -13.37
CA GLY A 500 27.22 3.62 -12.01
C GLY A 500 27.22 2.27 -11.30
N ASN A 501 26.30 1.36 -11.65
CA ASN A 501 26.28 0.00 -11.12
C ASN A 501 27.27 -0.91 -11.86
N LEU A 502 27.42 -0.76 -13.19
CA LEU A 502 28.48 -1.43 -13.95
C LEU A 502 29.87 -1.05 -13.41
N GLY A 503 30.09 0.22 -13.06
CA GLY A 503 31.33 0.66 -12.44
C GLY A 503 31.62 -0.10 -11.14
N MET A 504 30.62 -0.31 -10.28
CA MET A 504 30.80 -1.11 -9.07
C MET A 504 31.03 -2.60 -9.33
N VAL A 505 30.37 -3.17 -10.33
CA VAL A 505 30.62 -4.57 -10.73
C VAL A 505 32.08 -4.73 -11.20
N ASN A 506 32.59 -3.80 -12.00
CA ASN A 506 33.98 -3.79 -12.44
C ASN A 506 34.96 -3.60 -11.29
N TYR A 507 34.66 -2.71 -10.36
CA TYR A 507 35.44 -2.52 -9.14
C TYR A 507 35.51 -3.82 -8.31
N GLN A 508 34.36 -4.46 -8.05
CA GLN A 508 34.31 -5.70 -7.27
C GLN A 508 35.05 -6.85 -7.97
N LEU A 509 34.88 -7.01 -9.28
CA LEU A 509 35.64 -7.99 -10.07
C LEU A 509 37.15 -7.74 -10.01
N SER A 510 37.59 -6.48 -9.95
CA SER A 510 39.02 -6.16 -9.82
C SER A 510 39.59 -6.58 -8.45
N GLN A 511 38.76 -6.67 -7.41
CA GLN A 511 39.15 -7.12 -6.07
C GLN A 511 39.17 -8.65 -5.94
N GLU A 512 38.39 -9.38 -6.75
CA GLU A 512 38.35 -10.86 -6.75
C GLU A 512 39.55 -11.49 -7.47
N ASP A 513 40.20 -10.75 -8.36
CA ASP A 513 41.43 -11.19 -9.01
C ASP A 513 42.56 -11.33 -7.96
N PRO A 514 43.08 -12.54 -7.71
CA PRO A 514 44.06 -12.74 -6.64
C PRO A 514 45.36 -12.01 -6.97
N PRO A 515 46.02 -11.33 -6.02
CA PRO A 515 47.41 -10.93 -6.19
C PRO A 515 48.25 -12.22 -6.16
N ARG A 516 48.69 -12.72 -7.32
CA ARG A 516 49.53 -13.92 -7.39
C ARG A 516 50.88 -13.68 -8.05
N GLN A 517 51.87 -14.15 -7.28
CA GLN A 517 53.30 -14.31 -7.52
C GLN A 517 53.74 -14.24 -8.98
N GLY A 518 54.58 -13.25 -9.25
CA GLY A 518 55.69 -13.35 -10.20
C GLY A 518 55.32 -13.60 -11.66
N GLY A 519 55.07 -12.51 -12.40
CA GLY A 519 55.68 -12.34 -13.71
C GLY A 519 54.81 -12.45 -14.97
N GLN A 520 53.51 -12.72 -14.91
CA GLN A 520 52.64 -12.62 -16.10
C GLN A 520 51.24 -12.05 -15.81
N THR A 521 50.89 -11.00 -16.59
CA THR A 521 49.63 -10.22 -16.68
C THR A 521 49.25 -9.32 -15.50
N GLU A 522 49.97 -8.19 -15.36
CA GLU A 522 49.50 -6.98 -14.63
C GLU A 522 48.25 -6.32 -15.25
N THR A 523 47.90 -6.66 -16.49
CA THR A 523 46.95 -5.90 -17.31
C THR A 523 45.48 -6.03 -16.86
N ARG A 524 45.00 -7.22 -16.51
CA ARG A 524 43.54 -7.49 -16.44
C ARG A 524 42.81 -6.86 -15.25
N SER A 525 43.43 -6.82 -14.06
CA SER A 525 42.81 -6.20 -12.86
C SER A 525 42.92 -4.67 -12.90
N GLU A 526 44.06 -4.12 -13.35
CA GLU A 526 44.24 -2.68 -13.57
C GLU A 526 43.29 -2.14 -14.65
N ASP A 527 43.04 -2.93 -15.72
CA ASP A 527 42.06 -2.59 -16.76
C ASP A 527 40.62 -2.51 -16.19
N ARG A 528 40.24 -3.43 -15.29
CA ARG A 528 38.90 -3.44 -14.65
C ARG A 528 38.71 -2.26 -13.70
N LEU A 529 39.71 -1.95 -12.86
CA LEU A 529 39.67 -0.80 -11.96
C LEU A 529 39.63 0.53 -12.75
N THR A 530 40.41 0.63 -13.82
CA THR A 530 40.39 1.79 -14.72
C THR A 530 39.02 1.96 -15.37
N THR A 531 38.44 0.87 -15.90
CA THR A 531 37.08 0.86 -16.45
C THR A 531 36.05 1.31 -15.40
N ALA A 532 36.17 0.85 -14.15
CA ALA A 532 35.28 1.27 -13.07
C ALA A 532 35.34 2.78 -12.82
N ILE A 533 36.55 3.36 -12.78
CA ILE A 533 36.74 4.81 -12.61
C ILE A 533 36.09 5.58 -13.77
N GLU A 534 36.31 5.17 -15.02
CA GLU A 534 35.72 5.84 -16.20
C GLU A 534 34.19 5.82 -16.16
N GLN A 535 33.60 4.66 -15.87
CA GLN A 535 32.14 4.48 -15.78
C GLN A 535 31.54 5.32 -14.64
N LEU A 536 32.23 5.44 -13.50
CA LEU A 536 31.77 6.25 -12.37
C LEU A 536 32.00 7.76 -12.60
N GLN A 537 33.01 8.15 -13.37
CA GLN A 537 33.15 9.54 -13.84
C GLN A 537 31.99 9.90 -14.77
N GLU A 538 31.63 9.00 -15.71
CA GLU A 538 30.47 9.18 -16.56
C GLU A 538 29.17 9.28 -15.74
N ARG A 539 29.03 8.45 -14.71
CA ARG A 539 27.90 8.50 -13.75
C ARG A 539 27.72 9.88 -13.13
N VAL A 540 28.82 10.47 -12.65
CA VAL A 540 28.82 11.81 -12.03
C VAL A 540 28.48 12.89 -13.06
N ALA A 541 29.07 12.81 -14.25
CA ALA A 541 28.79 13.76 -15.33
C ALA A 541 27.33 13.71 -15.78
N ARG A 542 26.72 12.51 -15.87
CA ARG A 542 25.30 12.33 -16.18
C ARG A 542 24.41 12.87 -15.07
N ALA A 543 24.73 12.61 -13.80
CA ALA A 543 23.97 13.13 -12.66
C ALA A 543 23.85 14.66 -12.70
N ARG A 544 24.98 15.34 -12.94
CA ARG A 544 25.04 16.80 -13.07
C ARG A 544 24.20 17.34 -14.21
N ARG A 545 24.11 16.62 -15.33
CA ARG A 545 23.27 17.01 -16.49
C ARG A 545 21.77 16.84 -16.21
N LEU A 546 21.37 15.95 -15.31
CA LEU A 546 19.97 15.75 -14.93
C LEU A 546 19.41 16.90 -14.09
N GLY A 547 20.27 17.81 -13.59
CA GLY A 547 19.88 19.04 -12.88
C GLY A 547 20.17 19.00 -11.38
N SER A 548 19.61 19.97 -10.65
CA SER A 548 19.85 20.18 -9.21
C SER A 548 18.78 19.58 -8.28
N GLY A 549 17.90 18.72 -8.80
CA GLY A 549 16.87 18.07 -7.98
C GLY A 549 17.45 17.09 -6.95
N PRO A 550 16.72 16.78 -5.86
CA PRO A 550 17.20 15.89 -4.80
C PRO A 550 17.67 14.52 -5.30
N GLN A 551 16.98 13.96 -6.28
CA GLN A 551 17.37 12.68 -6.89
C GLN A 551 18.69 12.78 -7.65
N ALA A 552 18.92 13.86 -8.41
CA ALA A 552 20.16 14.07 -9.16
C ALA A 552 21.35 14.30 -8.21
N ALA A 553 21.15 15.05 -7.13
CA ALA A 553 22.15 15.27 -6.07
C ALA A 553 22.53 13.96 -5.36
N LEU A 554 21.56 13.14 -4.96
CA LEU A 554 21.79 11.81 -4.38
C LEU A 554 22.59 10.92 -5.34
N TRP A 555 22.22 10.97 -6.62
CA TRP A 555 22.84 10.21 -7.68
C TRP A 555 24.28 10.63 -7.97
N GLU A 556 24.58 11.92 -7.89
CA GLU A 556 25.94 12.45 -7.93
C GLU A 556 26.74 11.99 -6.73
N ALA A 557 26.20 12.13 -5.51
CA ALA A 557 26.86 11.71 -4.27
C ALA A 557 27.22 10.23 -4.28
N ILE A 558 26.31 9.35 -4.70
CA ILE A 558 26.59 7.91 -4.84
C ILE A 558 27.73 7.67 -5.85
N GLY A 559 27.75 8.39 -6.98
CA GLY A 559 28.84 8.28 -7.95
C GLY A 559 30.20 8.69 -7.37
N LEU A 560 30.23 9.80 -6.63
CA LEU A 560 31.43 10.32 -5.96
C LEU A 560 31.94 9.40 -4.85
N GLN A 561 31.05 8.84 -4.02
CA GLN A 561 31.41 7.85 -2.98
C GLN A 561 32.07 6.62 -3.58
N ARG A 562 31.51 6.10 -4.68
CA ARG A 562 32.03 4.94 -5.39
C ARG A 562 33.37 5.25 -6.09
N LEU A 563 33.54 6.47 -6.61
CA LEU A 563 34.84 6.95 -7.09
C LEU A 563 35.88 6.99 -5.97
N ALA A 564 35.50 7.45 -4.78
CA ALA A 564 36.39 7.47 -3.63
C ALA A 564 36.92 6.07 -3.29
N LEU A 565 36.07 5.04 -3.38
CA LEU A 565 36.49 3.64 -3.24
C LEU A 565 37.50 3.21 -4.32
N CYS A 566 37.24 3.54 -5.58
CA CYS A 566 38.12 3.16 -6.68
C CYS A 566 39.48 3.85 -6.56
N TYR A 567 39.49 5.14 -6.21
CA TYR A 567 40.73 5.88 -5.99
C TYR A 567 41.51 5.39 -4.76
N ALA A 568 40.82 5.04 -3.67
CA ALA A 568 41.45 4.43 -2.50
C ALA A 568 42.13 3.09 -2.88
N ALA A 569 41.49 2.30 -3.75
CA ALA A 569 42.02 1.01 -4.20
C ALA A 569 43.23 1.10 -5.14
N THR A 570 43.53 2.27 -5.74
CA THR A 570 44.77 2.42 -6.53
C THR A 570 46.02 2.46 -5.66
N GLY A 571 45.89 2.85 -4.39
CA GLY A 571 47.00 2.98 -3.43
C GLY A 571 48.02 4.08 -3.78
N ARG A 572 47.76 4.92 -4.79
CA ARG A 572 48.66 6.00 -5.23
C ARG A 572 48.36 7.27 -4.42
N PRO A 573 49.34 7.93 -3.77
CA PRO A 573 49.09 9.09 -2.90
C PRO A 573 48.30 10.25 -3.55
N GLY A 574 48.49 10.48 -4.86
CA GLY A 574 47.72 11.50 -5.59
C GLY A 574 46.26 11.11 -5.82
N ASP A 575 45.98 9.82 -5.94
CA ASP A 575 44.62 9.32 -6.14
C ASP A 575 43.87 9.18 -4.82
N THR A 576 44.51 8.72 -3.73
CA THR A 576 43.88 8.67 -2.38
C THR A 576 43.37 10.04 -1.95
N ARG A 577 44.14 11.11 -2.23
CA ARG A 577 43.72 12.49 -1.98
C ARG A 577 42.49 12.90 -2.80
N ARG A 578 42.45 12.54 -4.08
CA ARG A 578 41.26 12.74 -4.94
C ARG A 578 40.07 11.93 -4.43
N GLY A 579 40.30 10.77 -3.83
CA GLY A 579 39.29 9.98 -3.13
C GLY A 579 38.65 10.74 -1.97
N VAL A 580 39.46 11.38 -1.12
CA VAL A 580 38.98 12.24 -0.04
C VAL A 580 38.14 13.40 -0.58
N GLU A 581 38.62 14.09 -1.62
CA GLU A 581 37.87 15.20 -2.25
C GLU A 581 36.51 14.75 -2.79
N CYS A 582 36.44 13.57 -3.43
CA CYS A 582 35.18 13.00 -3.89
C CYS A 582 34.25 12.69 -2.72
N ALA A 583 34.76 12.10 -1.64
CA ALA A 583 33.95 11.74 -0.47
C ALA A 583 33.46 12.98 0.30
N GLU A 584 34.28 14.03 0.44
CA GLU A 584 33.88 15.31 1.04
C GLU A 584 32.78 15.99 0.21
N ALA A 585 32.91 16.01 -1.12
CA ALA A 585 31.88 16.54 -2.01
C ALA A 585 30.57 15.74 -1.92
N ALA A 586 30.64 14.41 -1.85
CA ALA A 586 29.47 13.56 -1.68
C ALA A 586 28.79 13.78 -0.32
N PHE A 587 29.57 13.92 0.74
CA PHE A 587 29.07 14.21 2.08
C PHE A 587 28.32 15.55 2.12
N ALA A 588 28.89 16.60 1.51
CA ALA A 588 28.24 17.91 1.42
C ALA A 588 26.88 17.86 0.70
N LEU A 589 26.73 17.01 -0.32
CA LEU A 589 25.46 16.83 -1.06
C LEU A 589 24.37 16.10 -0.26
N THR A 590 24.75 15.39 0.81
CA THR A 590 23.86 14.43 1.49
C THR A 590 23.74 14.64 2.99
N ALA A 591 24.51 15.55 3.58
CA ALA A 591 24.49 15.81 5.02
C ALA A 591 23.11 16.20 5.56
N GLU A 592 22.26 16.82 4.73
CA GLU A 592 20.89 17.22 5.06
C GLU A 592 19.82 16.26 4.47
N SER A 593 20.23 15.05 4.07
CA SER A 593 19.30 14.04 3.54
C SER A 593 18.25 13.65 4.60
N PRO A 594 16.96 13.54 4.24
CA PRO A 594 15.93 13.01 5.14
C PRO A 594 16.07 11.50 5.36
N ASP A 595 16.83 10.79 4.52
CA ASP A 595 17.15 9.36 4.71
C ASP A 595 18.44 9.23 5.54
N PRO A 596 18.37 8.75 6.80
CA PRO A 596 19.54 8.60 7.68
C PRO A 596 20.52 7.53 7.18
N THR A 597 20.07 6.56 6.38
CA THR A 597 20.93 5.53 5.79
C THR A 597 21.87 6.15 4.74
N VAL A 598 21.38 7.12 3.97
CA VAL A 598 22.21 7.87 3.01
C VAL A 598 23.30 8.65 3.75
N VAL A 599 22.95 9.34 4.84
CA VAL A 599 23.91 10.09 5.66
C VAL A 599 24.97 9.15 6.25
N ALA A 600 24.56 7.99 6.77
CA ALA A 600 25.44 6.97 7.30
C ALA A 600 26.43 6.43 6.26
N PHE A 601 25.99 6.13 5.03
CA PHE A 601 26.88 5.71 3.95
C PHE A 601 27.84 6.83 3.51
N SER A 602 27.37 8.08 3.43
CA SER A 602 28.26 9.21 3.14
C SER A 602 29.35 9.36 4.20
N SER A 603 28.97 9.23 5.48
CA SER A 603 29.89 9.22 6.61
C SER A 603 30.90 8.07 6.51
N LEU A 604 30.43 6.86 6.23
CA LEU A 604 31.28 5.68 6.03
C LEU A 604 32.34 5.94 4.97
N PHE A 605 31.94 6.38 3.77
CA PHE A 605 32.85 6.54 2.65
C PHE A 605 33.84 7.69 2.86
N LEU A 606 33.43 8.77 3.53
CA LEU A 606 34.37 9.82 3.96
C LEU A 606 35.38 9.30 4.98
N GLY A 607 34.91 8.59 6.00
CA GLY A 607 35.78 7.95 7.00
C GLY A 607 36.80 7.03 6.34
N ARG A 608 36.36 6.16 5.41
CA ARG A 608 37.25 5.23 4.68
C ARG A 608 38.24 5.94 3.76
N ALA A 609 37.82 6.99 3.05
CA ALA A 609 38.73 7.77 2.22
C ALA A 609 39.83 8.44 3.06
N LEU A 610 39.48 8.96 4.24
CA LEU A 610 40.45 9.52 5.19
C LEU A 610 41.42 8.47 5.76
N VAL A 611 40.97 7.21 5.91
CA VAL A 611 41.85 6.10 6.28
C VAL A 611 42.82 5.74 5.14
N ALA A 612 42.33 5.73 3.90
CA ALA A 612 43.15 5.40 2.73
C ALA A 612 44.21 6.45 2.41
N ASP A 613 43.95 7.74 2.73
CA ASP A 613 44.87 8.85 2.49
C ASP A 613 45.92 9.03 3.61
N GLN A 614 46.03 8.07 4.54
CA GLN A 614 46.99 8.16 5.63
C GLN A 614 48.43 7.96 5.13
N THR A 615 49.32 8.81 5.63
CA THR A 615 50.76 8.76 5.38
C THR A 615 51.51 8.71 6.70
N GLU A 616 52.84 8.60 6.65
CA GLU A 616 53.69 8.71 7.85
C GLU A 616 53.51 10.04 8.60
N GLN A 617 52.97 11.07 7.93
CA GLN A 617 52.74 12.40 8.50
C GLN A 617 51.35 12.56 9.13
N THR A 618 50.47 11.56 9.03
CA THR A 618 49.10 11.60 9.59
C THR A 618 49.13 11.70 11.11
N THR A 619 48.49 12.73 11.65
CA THR A 619 48.45 12.99 13.10
C THR A 619 47.42 12.10 13.80
N HIS A 620 47.52 11.99 15.13
CA HIS A 620 46.47 11.34 15.92
C HIS A 620 45.09 11.99 15.74
N ALA A 621 45.04 13.32 15.61
CA ALA A 621 43.79 14.05 15.36
C ALA A 621 43.13 13.68 14.02
N ASP A 622 43.93 13.44 12.97
CA ASP A 622 43.40 12.98 11.67
C ASP A 622 42.80 11.57 11.77
N ARG A 623 43.44 10.68 12.55
CA ARG A 623 42.93 9.33 12.80
C ARG A 623 41.65 9.35 13.61
N VAL A 624 41.56 10.21 14.63
CA VAL A 624 40.32 10.43 15.40
C VAL A 624 39.23 11.02 14.50
N ARG A 625 39.55 11.97 13.62
CA ARG A 625 38.59 12.50 12.63
C ARG A 625 38.02 11.39 11.75
N ALA A 626 38.86 10.52 11.20
CA ALA A 626 38.40 9.38 10.41
C ALA A 626 37.51 8.43 11.24
N ALA A 627 37.92 8.12 12.49
CA ALA A 627 37.16 7.28 13.40
C ALA A 627 35.79 7.87 13.74
N THR A 628 35.66 9.19 13.93
CA THR A 628 34.38 9.87 14.19
C THR A 628 33.37 9.67 13.06
N TYR A 629 33.81 9.76 11.80
CA TYR A 629 32.95 9.49 10.65
C TYR A 629 32.61 8.01 10.52
N LEU A 630 33.55 7.12 10.82
CA LEU A 630 33.35 5.67 10.77
C LEU A 630 32.40 5.17 11.86
N SER A 631 32.52 5.66 13.10
CA SER A 631 31.62 5.30 14.19
C SER A 631 30.23 5.92 14.05
N GLY A 632 30.13 7.04 13.34
CA GLY A 632 28.92 7.86 13.31
C GLY A 632 28.73 8.69 14.58
N ALA A 633 29.76 8.87 15.41
CA ALA A 633 29.66 9.61 16.68
C ALA A 633 29.32 11.11 16.51
N TRP A 634 29.41 11.65 15.30
CA TRP A 634 28.94 13.00 14.99
C TRP A 634 27.43 13.08 14.73
N LEU A 635 26.76 11.93 14.52
CA LEU A 635 25.32 11.85 14.28
C LEU A 635 24.54 12.07 15.59
N PRO A 636 23.31 12.58 15.52
CA PRO A 636 22.42 12.60 16.68
C PRO A 636 22.17 11.19 17.23
N ALA A 637 21.93 11.09 18.54
CA ALA A 637 21.53 9.83 19.16
C ALA A 637 20.19 9.34 18.56
N GLY A 638 20.05 8.02 18.37
CA GLY A 638 18.85 7.43 17.76
C GLY A 638 18.84 7.49 16.23
N CYS A 639 19.98 7.68 15.58
CA CYS A 639 20.11 7.68 14.12
C CYS A 639 20.91 6.47 13.62
N CYS A 640 20.59 6.02 12.40
CA CYS A 640 21.35 5.00 11.69
C CYS A 640 22.86 5.33 11.64
N THR A 641 23.70 4.48 12.26
CA THR A 641 25.17 4.58 12.17
C THR A 641 25.68 3.89 10.90
N PRO A 642 26.95 4.13 10.48
CA PRO A 642 27.58 3.39 9.40
C PRO A 642 27.53 1.86 9.59
N ALA A 643 27.73 1.37 10.81
CA ALA A 643 27.64 -0.06 11.11
C ALA A 643 26.22 -0.60 10.91
N ILE A 644 25.19 0.14 11.36
CA ILE A 644 23.79 -0.23 11.14
C ILE A 644 23.46 -0.23 9.65
N ALA A 645 23.89 0.78 8.88
CA ALA A 645 23.63 0.87 7.45
C ALA A 645 24.21 -0.32 6.67
N LEU A 646 25.43 -0.77 7.03
CA LEU A 646 26.05 -1.96 6.45
C LEU A 646 25.30 -3.25 6.81
N CYS A 647 24.76 -3.35 8.03
CA CYS A 647 23.98 -4.50 8.47
C CYS A 647 22.57 -4.55 7.87
N LYS A 648 21.96 -3.39 7.56
CA LYS A 648 20.66 -3.26 6.86
C LYS A 648 20.70 -3.90 5.46
N GLU A 649 21.82 -3.73 4.74
CA GLU A 649 22.01 -4.29 3.40
C GLU A 649 23.19 -5.28 3.36
N PRO A 650 23.05 -6.50 3.89
CA PRO A 650 24.17 -7.41 4.06
C PRO A 650 24.77 -7.82 2.70
N SER A 651 26.09 -7.87 2.61
CA SER A 651 26.77 -8.45 1.45
C SER A 651 28.21 -8.76 1.82
N ALA A 652 28.90 -9.56 1.01
CA ALA A 652 30.33 -9.79 1.20
C ALA A 652 31.12 -8.47 1.20
N GLU A 653 30.76 -7.56 0.29
CA GLU A 653 31.31 -6.20 0.21
C GLU A 653 31.09 -5.42 1.51
N HIS A 654 29.84 -5.30 1.97
CA HIS A 654 29.53 -4.54 3.18
C HIS A 654 30.12 -5.15 4.45
N ARG A 655 30.21 -6.49 4.53
CA ARG A 655 30.89 -7.19 5.62
C ARG A 655 32.39 -6.86 5.66
N SER A 656 33.06 -6.75 4.51
CA SER A 656 34.46 -6.28 4.45
C SER A 656 34.58 -4.87 5.03
N TYR A 657 33.68 -3.98 4.63
CA TYR A 657 33.70 -2.59 5.07
C TYR A 657 33.43 -2.48 6.58
N LEU A 658 32.55 -3.32 7.11
CA LEU A 658 32.27 -3.39 8.54
C LEU A 658 33.49 -3.89 9.32
N ALA A 659 34.20 -4.90 8.81
CA ALA A 659 35.41 -5.42 9.44
C ALA A 659 36.53 -4.35 9.48
N GLU A 660 36.75 -3.64 8.37
CA GLU A 660 37.70 -2.52 8.28
C GLU A 660 37.36 -1.42 9.28
N LEU A 661 36.08 -1.01 9.34
CA LEU A 661 35.57 -0.01 10.27
C LEU A 661 35.83 -0.41 11.72
N ILE A 662 35.44 -1.63 12.10
CA ILE A 662 35.60 -2.14 13.47
C ILE A 662 37.08 -2.16 13.86
N ALA A 663 37.95 -2.68 12.98
CA ALA A 663 39.37 -2.78 13.24
C ALA A 663 40.02 -1.40 13.39
N PHE A 664 39.66 -0.45 12.53
CA PHE A 664 40.23 0.90 12.56
C PHE A 664 39.82 1.66 13.82
N VAL A 665 38.52 1.66 14.15
CA VAL A 665 38.01 2.39 15.33
C VAL A 665 38.59 1.81 16.62
N ALA A 666 38.65 0.48 16.75
CA ALA A 666 39.23 -0.17 17.93
C ALA A 666 40.70 0.18 18.15
N SER A 667 41.48 0.36 17.08
CA SER A 667 42.93 0.59 17.18
C SER A 667 43.34 2.05 17.34
N HIS A 668 42.47 3.01 16.99
CA HIS A 668 42.86 4.43 16.89
C HIS A 668 41.99 5.38 17.69
N ALA A 669 40.90 4.92 18.28
CA ALA A 669 39.89 5.78 18.88
C ALA A 669 39.52 5.41 20.34
N GLU A 670 40.12 4.35 20.90
CA GLU A 670 39.86 3.91 22.28
C GLU A 670 40.18 5.02 23.31
N GLY A 671 41.29 5.73 23.14
CA GLY A 671 41.67 6.88 23.97
C GLY A 671 40.79 8.13 23.80
N ALA A 672 39.93 8.17 22.77
CA ALA A 672 38.98 9.24 22.50
C ALA A 672 37.53 8.89 22.92
N GLY A 673 37.32 7.71 23.53
CA GLY A 673 35.99 7.26 23.98
C GLY A 673 35.03 6.93 22.84
N LEU A 674 35.54 6.61 21.64
CA LEU A 674 34.73 6.22 20.49
C LEU A 674 34.66 4.70 20.37
N ASP A 675 33.46 4.18 20.08
CA ASP A 675 33.23 2.79 19.69
C ASP A 675 32.78 2.68 18.23
N ALA A 676 32.61 1.47 17.72
CA ALA A 676 32.22 1.22 16.33
C ALA A 676 30.72 1.49 16.04
N GLY A 677 29.96 2.02 16.99
CA GLY A 677 28.53 2.32 16.85
C GLY A 677 27.65 1.07 16.71
N LEU A 678 28.08 -0.08 17.24
CA LEU A 678 27.42 -1.38 17.08
C LEU A 678 26.20 -1.56 18.00
N ASP A 679 26.25 -0.97 19.20
CA ASP A 679 25.17 -1.03 20.20
C ASP A 679 24.24 0.20 20.13
N ALA A 680 24.49 1.10 19.16
CA ALA A 680 23.60 2.21 18.88
C ALA A 680 22.26 1.69 18.34
N VAL A 681 21.17 2.38 18.72
CA VAL A 681 19.84 2.15 18.16
C VAL A 681 19.56 3.20 17.08
N ASP A 682 18.98 2.76 15.98
CA ASP A 682 18.54 3.65 14.91
C ASP A 682 17.15 4.24 15.18
N GLU A 683 16.64 4.98 14.20
CA GLU A 683 15.33 5.62 14.23
C GLU A 683 14.16 4.64 14.41
N ASN A 684 14.37 3.36 14.10
CA ASN A 684 13.39 2.28 14.26
C ASN A 684 13.54 1.52 15.58
N GLY A 685 14.55 1.88 16.38
CA GLY A 685 14.91 1.22 17.63
C GLY A 685 15.65 -0.11 17.44
N TYR A 686 16.35 -0.29 16.32
CA TYR A 686 17.12 -1.49 16.01
C TYR A 686 18.62 -1.22 15.99
N THR A 687 19.38 -2.21 16.43
CA THR A 687 20.85 -2.21 16.45
C THR A 687 21.45 -2.90 15.21
N ALA A 688 22.77 -2.83 15.05
CA ALA A 688 23.48 -3.58 14.01
C ALA A 688 23.23 -5.11 14.13
N LEU A 689 23.16 -5.62 15.36
CA LEU A 689 22.90 -7.04 15.62
C LEU A 689 21.47 -7.45 15.22
N ASP A 690 20.48 -6.60 15.48
CA ASP A 690 19.09 -6.87 15.07
C ASP A 690 19.01 -7.09 13.56
N TYR A 691 19.61 -6.19 12.76
CA TYR A 691 19.62 -6.33 11.30
C TYR A 691 20.38 -7.57 10.80
N CYS A 692 21.49 -7.95 11.45
CA CYS A 692 22.18 -9.20 11.11
C CYS A 692 21.29 -10.42 11.29
N VAL A 693 20.57 -10.49 12.42
CA VAL A 693 19.64 -11.58 12.73
C VAL A 693 18.45 -11.57 11.77
N PHE A 694 17.87 -10.39 11.52
CA PHE A 694 16.76 -10.18 10.59
C PHE A 694 17.07 -10.70 9.20
N ASN A 695 18.29 -10.48 8.72
CA ASN A 695 18.68 -10.85 7.38
C ASN A 695 19.21 -12.30 7.29
N GLY A 696 19.41 -12.96 8.43
CA GLY A 696 19.96 -14.32 8.47
C GLY A 696 21.44 -14.40 8.08
N ASP A 697 22.17 -13.27 8.14
CA ASP A 697 23.58 -13.22 7.75
C ASP A 697 24.49 -13.60 8.92
N GLY A 698 24.62 -14.91 9.16
CA GLY A 698 25.38 -15.45 10.29
C GLY A 698 26.86 -15.05 10.30
N ALA A 699 27.47 -14.78 9.15
CA ALA A 699 28.86 -14.36 9.07
C ALA A 699 29.04 -12.90 9.50
N THR A 700 28.11 -12.01 9.16
CA THR A 700 28.11 -10.63 9.67
C THR A 700 27.68 -10.59 11.14
N GLU A 701 26.73 -11.43 11.56
CA GLU A 701 26.37 -11.60 12.97
C GLU A 701 27.59 -11.97 13.82
N ALA A 702 28.38 -12.96 13.38
CA ALA A 702 29.58 -13.40 14.09
C ALA A 702 30.60 -12.25 14.26
N LEU A 703 30.78 -11.43 13.21
CA LEU A 703 31.66 -10.26 13.25
C LEU A 703 31.19 -9.21 14.26
N VAL A 704 29.89 -8.88 14.26
CA VAL A 704 29.29 -7.92 15.18
C VAL A 704 29.38 -8.41 16.63
N VAL A 705 29.08 -9.69 16.86
CA VAL A 705 29.11 -10.29 18.20
C VAL A 705 30.52 -10.33 18.77
N GLU A 706 31.51 -10.71 17.97
CA GLU A 706 32.92 -10.71 18.38
C GLU A 706 33.39 -9.28 18.74
N ALA A 707 32.99 -8.28 17.96
CA ALA A 707 33.34 -6.89 18.24
C ALA A 707 32.67 -6.35 19.52
N LEU A 708 31.37 -6.64 19.72
CA LEU A 708 30.66 -6.30 20.96
C LEU A 708 31.24 -7.05 22.17
N HIS A 709 31.66 -8.32 22.00
CA HIS A 709 32.28 -9.10 23.07
C HIS A 709 33.56 -8.42 23.60
N ARG A 710 34.39 -7.90 22.68
CA ARG A 710 35.58 -7.11 23.04
C ARG A 710 35.23 -5.80 23.77
N GLN A 711 34.12 -5.16 23.42
CA GLN A 711 33.67 -3.90 24.05
C GLN A 711 33.08 -4.09 25.45
N LEU A 712 32.37 -5.19 25.71
CA LEU A 712 31.62 -5.42 26.95
C LEU A 712 32.46 -6.06 28.08
N HIS A 713 33.69 -6.48 27.79
CA HIS A 713 34.64 -7.07 28.73
C HIS A 713 34.02 -8.16 29.63
N ALA A 714 34.08 -8.03 30.96
CA ALA A 714 33.72 -9.07 31.92
C ALA A 714 32.21 -9.44 31.97
N ARG A 715 31.32 -8.66 31.34
CA ARG A 715 29.87 -8.94 31.28
C ARG A 715 29.39 -9.39 29.91
N ALA A 716 30.31 -9.63 28.99
CA ALA A 716 29.98 -9.80 27.58
C ALA A 716 29.06 -10.99 27.30
N ASP A 717 29.32 -12.18 27.86
CA ASP A 717 28.57 -13.39 27.53
C ASP A 717 27.07 -13.30 27.86
N ALA A 718 26.72 -12.90 29.09
CA ALA A 718 25.33 -12.78 29.51
C ALA A 718 24.59 -11.68 28.74
N ALA A 719 25.23 -10.52 28.57
CA ALA A 719 24.66 -9.36 27.90
C ALA A 719 24.48 -9.57 26.37
N LEU A 720 25.35 -10.38 25.75
CA LEU A 720 25.22 -10.78 24.35
C LEU A 720 24.16 -11.86 24.14
N ALA A 721 24.05 -12.81 25.06
CA ALA A 721 23.01 -13.83 25.01
C ALA A 721 21.60 -13.19 25.08
N GLU A 722 21.44 -12.19 25.94
CA GLU A 722 20.21 -11.40 26.03
C GLU A 722 19.91 -10.64 24.73
N ARG A 723 20.86 -9.86 24.21
CA ARG A 723 20.71 -9.11 22.94
C ARG A 723 20.35 -10.02 21.75
N ARG A 724 20.99 -11.19 21.63
CA ARG A 724 20.66 -12.19 20.61
C ARG A 724 19.25 -12.74 20.76
N THR A 725 18.83 -12.98 22.01
CA THR A 725 17.48 -13.46 22.30
C THR A 725 16.45 -12.42 21.91
N GLU A 726 16.67 -11.15 22.25
CA GLU A 726 15.79 -10.06 21.83
C GLU A 726 15.74 -9.88 20.30
N ALA A 727 16.89 -9.90 19.62
CA ALA A 727 16.94 -9.78 18.16
C ALA A 727 16.17 -10.91 17.47
N ARG A 728 16.29 -12.15 17.97
CA ARG A 728 15.51 -13.31 17.48
C ARG A 728 14.02 -13.18 17.76
N LEU A 729 13.66 -12.65 18.94
CA LEU A 729 12.27 -12.37 19.28
C LEU A 729 11.67 -11.31 18.34
N ARG A 730 12.36 -10.20 18.10
CA ARG A 730 11.95 -9.15 17.16
C ARG A 730 11.82 -9.69 15.73
N LYS A 731 12.76 -10.52 15.29
CA LYS A 731 12.68 -11.24 14.00
C LYS A 731 11.43 -12.11 13.93
N GLY A 732 11.19 -12.89 14.97
CA GLY A 732 10.04 -13.77 15.08
C GLY A 732 8.72 -13.03 14.99
N TYR A 733 8.58 -11.85 15.62
CA TYR A 733 7.40 -11.01 15.44
C TYR A 733 7.20 -10.57 13.99
N ARG A 734 8.26 -10.11 13.32
CA ARG A 734 8.16 -9.69 11.92
C ARG A 734 7.73 -10.87 11.03
N GLU A 735 8.40 -12.01 11.15
CA GLU A 735 8.15 -13.15 10.25
C GLU A 735 6.85 -13.88 10.58
N LEU A 736 6.61 -14.20 11.86
CA LEU A 736 5.41 -14.93 12.27
C LEU A 736 4.17 -14.03 12.23
N PHE A 737 4.26 -12.81 12.76
CA PHE A 737 3.08 -11.97 12.87
C PHE A 737 2.76 -11.26 11.56
N GLN A 738 3.76 -10.66 10.90
CA GLN A 738 3.54 -9.87 9.69
C GLN A 738 3.57 -10.71 8.41
N ASP A 739 4.50 -11.66 8.27
CA ASP A 739 4.63 -12.43 7.02
C ASP A 739 3.74 -13.69 7.00
N VAL A 740 3.41 -14.30 8.15
CA VAL A 740 2.60 -15.54 8.22
C VAL A 740 1.14 -15.28 8.62
N MET A 741 0.90 -14.61 9.75
CA MET A 741 -0.45 -14.46 10.31
C MET A 741 -1.28 -13.39 9.61
N ARG A 742 -0.71 -12.19 9.39
CA ARG A 742 -1.41 -11.05 8.78
C ARG A 742 -2.02 -11.35 7.40
N PRO A 743 -1.37 -12.07 6.46
CA PRO A 743 -2.01 -12.43 5.19
C PRO A 743 -3.29 -13.25 5.36
N VAL A 744 -3.39 -14.07 6.40
CA VAL A 744 -4.63 -14.80 6.72
C VAL A 744 -5.71 -13.86 7.23
N LEU A 745 -5.36 -12.91 8.11
CA LEU A 745 -6.28 -11.88 8.61
C LEU A 745 -6.82 -11.00 7.47
N LEU A 746 -5.97 -10.60 6.51
CA LEU A 746 -6.35 -9.85 5.31
C LEU A 746 -7.17 -10.67 4.30
N GLY A 747 -6.98 -11.98 4.25
CA GLY A 747 -7.79 -12.88 3.43
C GLY A 747 -9.22 -12.99 3.94
N GLY A 748 -9.40 -13.05 5.27
CA GLY A 748 -10.71 -13.22 5.90
C GLY A 748 -11.72 -12.11 5.59
N THR A 749 -11.27 -10.86 5.40
CA THR A 749 -12.16 -9.76 5.00
C THR A 749 -12.73 -9.94 3.59
N ARG A 750 -11.99 -10.61 2.70
CA ARG A 750 -12.40 -10.88 1.30
C ARG A 750 -13.26 -12.13 1.19
N ASP A 751 -12.97 -13.12 2.03
CA ASP A 751 -13.72 -14.37 2.06
C ASP A 751 -15.09 -14.18 2.75
N LYS A 752 -15.26 -13.15 3.59
CA LYS A 752 -16.57 -12.69 4.10
C LYS A 752 -17.54 -12.34 2.98
N ASP A 753 -17.07 -11.64 1.94
CA ASP A 753 -17.88 -11.31 0.76
C ASP A 753 -18.29 -12.57 -0.04
N LYS A 754 -17.65 -13.72 0.25
CA LYS A 754 -17.91 -15.03 -0.35
C LYS A 754 -18.60 -16.01 0.60
N GLY A 755 -19.08 -15.53 1.76
CA GLY A 755 -19.82 -16.32 2.75
C GLY A 755 -18.98 -17.14 3.72
N ALA A 756 -17.65 -16.91 3.81
CA ALA A 756 -16.82 -17.55 4.83
C ALA A 756 -16.99 -16.86 6.20
N SER A 757 -17.05 -17.65 7.28
CA SER A 757 -17.25 -17.12 8.63
C SER A 757 -15.95 -16.58 9.23
N ALA A 758 -16.06 -15.66 10.20
CA ALA A 758 -14.91 -15.20 10.98
C ALA A 758 -14.21 -16.36 11.71
N ALA A 759 -14.97 -17.38 12.11
CA ALA A 759 -14.46 -18.59 12.76
C ALA A 759 -13.54 -19.41 11.83
N ASP A 760 -13.84 -19.48 10.53
CA ASP A 760 -13.00 -20.19 9.56
C ASP A 760 -11.64 -19.51 9.40
N THR A 761 -11.63 -18.18 9.35
CA THR A 761 -10.40 -17.38 9.24
C THR A 761 -9.52 -17.58 10.49
N LEU A 762 -10.08 -17.49 11.69
CA LEU A 762 -9.33 -17.67 12.93
C LEU A 762 -8.83 -19.11 13.10
N THR A 763 -9.58 -20.10 12.63
CA THR A 763 -9.12 -21.49 12.59
C THR A 763 -7.91 -21.66 11.67
N ARG A 764 -7.95 -21.05 10.48
CA ARG A 764 -6.80 -21.02 9.56
C ARG A 764 -5.61 -20.28 10.18
N LEU A 765 -5.87 -19.20 10.92
CA LEU A 765 -4.84 -18.43 11.62
C LEU A 765 -4.11 -19.29 12.67
N ARG A 766 -4.86 -20.03 13.50
CA ARG A 766 -4.32 -20.99 14.47
C ARG A 766 -3.46 -22.06 13.80
N ARG A 767 -3.91 -22.58 12.65
CA ARG A 767 -3.15 -23.57 11.87
C ARG A 767 -1.82 -23.03 11.35
N VAL A 768 -1.81 -21.84 10.74
CA VAL A 768 -0.56 -21.27 10.20
C VAL A 768 0.42 -20.90 11.32
N TYR A 769 -0.10 -20.40 12.45
CA TYR A 769 0.72 -20.14 13.64
C TYR A 769 1.39 -21.41 14.16
N ALA A 770 0.61 -22.46 14.44
CA ALA A 770 1.13 -23.75 14.90
C ALA A 770 2.14 -24.36 13.92
N SER A 771 1.86 -24.29 12.62
CA SER A 771 2.77 -24.80 11.58
C SER A 771 4.10 -24.03 11.55
N ALA A 772 4.08 -22.72 11.80
CA ALA A 772 5.27 -21.89 11.80
C ALA A 772 6.11 -22.04 13.09
N LEU A 773 5.49 -22.39 14.22
CA LEU A 773 6.25 -22.83 15.40
C LEU A 773 7.04 -24.12 15.10
N ASP A 774 6.46 -25.00 14.30
CA ASP A 774 6.95 -26.38 14.06
C ASP A 774 7.78 -26.53 12.78
N ALA A 775 8.21 -25.42 12.17
CA ALA A 775 8.77 -25.42 10.82
C ALA A 775 9.96 -26.38 10.59
N SER A 776 10.07 -26.80 9.33
CA SER A 776 10.97 -27.82 8.75
C SER A 776 12.47 -27.58 8.99
N PRO A 777 13.35 -28.59 8.86
CA PRO A 777 14.81 -28.43 8.82
C PRO A 777 15.36 -27.32 7.88
N ALA A 778 14.59 -26.90 6.87
CA ALA A 778 14.95 -25.83 5.93
C ALA A 778 14.65 -24.41 6.42
N SER A 779 13.83 -24.23 7.46
CA SER A 779 13.55 -22.95 8.12
C SER A 779 13.39 -23.18 9.62
N PRO A 780 14.30 -22.71 10.48
CA PRO A 780 14.21 -22.98 11.91
C PRO A 780 12.86 -22.48 12.45
N GLY A 781 12.05 -23.38 13.00
CA GLY A 781 10.80 -23.02 13.66
C GLY A 781 11.03 -22.13 14.88
N TYR A 782 9.98 -21.44 15.33
CA TYR A 782 10.05 -20.54 16.50
C TYR A 782 9.73 -21.24 17.83
N ARG A 783 9.62 -22.57 17.85
CA ARG A 783 9.41 -23.33 19.07
C ARG A 783 10.54 -23.04 20.08
N GLY A 784 10.15 -22.62 21.28
CA GLY A 784 11.07 -22.17 22.33
C GLY A 784 11.31 -20.66 22.37
N VAL A 785 10.98 -19.92 21.30
CA VAL A 785 10.90 -18.45 21.30
C VAL A 785 9.47 -18.01 21.63
N PHE A 786 8.48 -18.69 21.06
CA PHE A 786 7.05 -18.47 21.32
C PHE A 786 6.39 -19.77 21.79
N ASP A 787 5.37 -19.63 22.64
CA ASP A 787 4.58 -20.74 23.16
C ASP A 787 3.41 -21.12 22.22
N ASP A 788 2.87 -22.32 22.36
CA ASP A 788 1.70 -22.76 21.58
C ASP A 788 0.43 -22.00 21.98
N PHE A 789 -0.55 -21.96 21.08
CA PHE A 789 -1.89 -21.46 21.41
C PHE A 789 -2.67 -22.49 22.24
N LYS A 790 -2.90 -22.16 23.51
CA LYS A 790 -3.59 -22.99 24.51
C LYS A 790 -4.82 -22.28 25.04
N CYS A 791 -5.82 -23.02 25.50
CA CYS A 791 -6.94 -22.47 26.26
C CYS A 791 -7.41 -23.45 27.34
N VAL A 792 -8.14 -22.94 28.32
CA VAL A 792 -8.89 -23.72 29.30
C VAL A 792 -10.34 -23.84 28.82
N PRO A 793 -10.89 -25.04 28.57
CA PRO A 793 -12.31 -25.19 28.25
C PRO A 793 -13.19 -24.60 29.35
N TYR A 794 -14.20 -23.81 29.00
CA TYR A 794 -14.98 -23.04 29.99
C TYR A 794 -15.65 -23.94 31.04
N ARG A 795 -16.19 -25.09 30.64
CA ARG A 795 -16.76 -26.05 31.61
C ARG A 795 -15.74 -26.58 32.61
N ALA A 796 -14.51 -26.83 32.17
CA ALA A 796 -13.43 -27.25 33.07
C ALA A 796 -13.02 -26.11 34.01
N PHE A 797 -12.98 -24.88 33.51
CA PHE A 797 -12.75 -23.68 34.33
C PHE A 797 -13.83 -23.50 35.41
N ALA A 798 -15.11 -23.54 35.02
CA ALA A 798 -16.23 -23.39 35.94
C ALA A 798 -16.30 -24.53 36.98
N ALA A 799 -15.92 -25.74 36.60
CA ALA A 799 -15.86 -26.90 37.50
C ALA A 799 -14.70 -26.82 38.51
N ALA A 800 -13.60 -26.13 38.17
CA ALA A 800 -12.46 -25.99 39.07
C ALA A 800 -12.81 -25.18 40.32
N GLY A 801 -13.70 -24.18 40.22
CA GLY A 801 -14.14 -23.38 41.36
C GLY A 801 -13.11 -22.37 41.87
N HIS A 802 -11.96 -22.24 41.21
CA HIS A 802 -10.91 -21.27 41.48
C HIS A 802 -10.23 -20.88 40.17
N LEU A 803 -9.43 -19.81 40.18
CA LEU A 803 -8.61 -19.47 39.03
C LEU A 803 -7.50 -20.52 38.87
N PRO A 804 -7.41 -21.23 37.73
CA PRO A 804 -6.42 -22.28 37.55
C PRO A 804 -5.04 -21.70 37.23
N GLY A 805 -4.01 -22.38 37.72
CA GLY A 805 -2.61 -22.17 37.35
C GLY A 805 -2.05 -23.37 36.58
N GLY A 806 -0.75 -23.32 36.26
CA GLY A 806 -0.08 -24.39 35.51
C GLY A 806 -0.16 -25.77 36.18
N ALA A 807 -0.22 -25.83 37.52
CA ALA A 807 -0.30 -27.10 38.27
C ALA A 807 -1.62 -27.85 38.07
N ASP A 808 -2.70 -27.14 37.72
CA ASP A 808 -4.03 -27.73 37.52
C ASP A 808 -4.14 -28.50 36.19
N ASN A 809 -3.18 -28.32 35.27
CA ASN A 809 -3.12 -28.99 33.97
C ASN A 809 -4.44 -28.89 33.16
N LEU A 810 -5.15 -27.78 33.30
CA LEU A 810 -6.43 -27.52 32.60
C LEU A 810 -6.24 -26.85 31.24
N ALA A 811 -5.12 -26.15 31.02
CA ALA A 811 -4.80 -25.55 29.73
C ALA A 811 -4.40 -26.64 28.73
N ARG A 812 -5.02 -26.62 27.56
CA ARG A 812 -4.81 -27.60 26.48
C ARG A 812 -4.53 -26.88 25.18
N ARG A 813 -3.77 -27.51 24.28
CA ARG A 813 -3.56 -26.98 22.93
C ARG A 813 -4.88 -27.03 22.15
N VAL A 814 -5.19 -25.98 21.41
CA VAL A 814 -6.37 -25.96 20.54
C VAL A 814 -6.02 -26.68 19.23
N ALA A 815 -6.82 -27.67 18.82
CA ALA A 815 -6.57 -28.43 17.62
C ALA A 815 -6.58 -27.52 16.38
N ALA A 816 -5.60 -27.67 15.49
CA ALA A 816 -5.74 -27.24 14.11
C ALA A 816 -6.29 -28.45 13.34
N PRO A 817 -7.51 -28.41 12.76
CA PRO A 817 -7.99 -29.54 11.96
C PRO A 817 -7.05 -29.73 10.78
N VAL A 818 -6.40 -30.88 10.64
CA VAL A 818 -5.54 -31.21 9.50
C VAL A 818 -6.29 -32.22 8.61
N ASP A 819 -6.56 -31.82 7.37
CA ASP A 819 -6.94 -32.64 6.20
C ASP A 819 -7.69 -33.95 6.48
N GLY A 820 -8.85 -33.87 7.15
CA GLY A 820 -9.83 -34.97 7.24
C GLY A 820 -9.31 -36.27 7.87
N ARG A 821 -8.13 -36.27 8.47
CA ARG A 821 -7.62 -37.37 9.29
C ARG A 821 -7.53 -36.87 10.71
N THR A 822 -8.61 -37.09 11.45
CA THR A 822 -8.60 -37.07 12.90
C THR A 822 -7.52 -38.05 13.36
N GLY A 823 -6.39 -37.54 13.80
CA GLY A 823 -5.51 -38.30 14.67
C GLY A 823 -6.23 -38.50 15.99
N GLU A 824 -7.14 -39.47 16.06
CA GLU A 824 -7.65 -39.94 17.34
C GLU A 824 -6.44 -40.36 18.19
N GLY A 825 -6.21 -39.66 19.32
CA GLY A 825 -5.34 -40.19 20.38
C GLY A 825 -4.31 -39.29 21.04
N SER A 826 -4.27 -37.96 20.82
CA SER A 826 -3.42 -37.09 21.67
C SER A 826 -4.21 -36.51 22.84
N PRO A 827 -3.93 -36.88 24.11
CA PRO A 827 -4.65 -36.36 25.30
C PRO A 827 -4.42 -34.86 25.58
N ASP A 828 -3.56 -34.18 24.81
CA ASP A 828 -3.16 -32.79 25.03
C ASP A 828 -3.84 -31.76 24.10
N VAL A 829 -4.80 -32.21 23.28
CA VAL A 829 -5.49 -31.40 22.26
C VAL A 829 -7.01 -31.38 22.51
N VAL A 830 -7.66 -30.22 22.36
CA VAL A 830 -9.13 -30.09 22.47
C VAL A 830 -9.76 -29.90 21.10
N ASP A 831 -10.53 -30.88 20.64
CA ASP A 831 -11.21 -30.87 19.34
C ASP A 831 -12.55 -30.12 19.33
N ALA A 832 -13.16 -29.91 20.50
CA ALA A 832 -14.50 -29.32 20.62
C ALA A 832 -14.54 -27.78 20.74
N VAL A 833 -13.40 -27.13 20.99
CA VAL A 833 -13.32 -25.67 21.20
C VAL A 833 -13.00 -24.96 19.89
N ASP A 834 -13.92 -24.11 19.42
CA ASP A 834 -13.72 -23.26 18.24
C ASP A 834 -13.84 -21.76 18.55
N TYR A 835 -14.49 -21.40 19.66
CA TYR A 835 -14.58 -20.03 20.15
C TYR A 835 -13.68 -19.82 21.36
N VAL A 836 -12.72 -18.88 21.28
CA VAL A 836 -11.77 -18.60 22.37
C VAL A 836 -11.87 -17.13 22.78
N VAL A 837 -12.02 -16.91 24.09
CA VAL A 837 -12.05 -15.57 24.70
C VAL A 837 -10.76 -15.32 25.46
N PHE A 838 -10.07 -14.24 25.13
CA PHE A 838 -8.92 -13.73 25.88
C PHE A 838 -9.42 -12.94 27.10
N ILE A 839 -8.98 -13.34 28.29
CA ILE A 839 -9.31 -12.65 29.53
C ILE A 839 -8.14 -11.76 29.93
N SER A 840 -8.33 -10.44 29.84
CA SER A 840 -7.37 -9.45 30.34
C SER A 840 -7.79 -8.98 31.73
N TYR A 841 -6.88 -9.09 32.69
CA TYR A 841 -7.16 -8.80 34.09
C TYR A 841 -5.91 -8.41 34.87
N ARG A 842 -6.09 -7.95 36.11
CA ARG A 842 -5.00 -7.63 37.04
C ARG A 842 -4.85 -8.72 38.09
N TRP A 843 -3.62 -8.90 38.56
CA TRP A 843 -3.34 -9.64 39.78
C TRP A 843 -3.85 -8.81 40.96
N ILE A 844 -4.86 -9.32 41.67
CA ILE A 844 -5.49 -8.64 42.82
C ILE A 844 -4.91 -9.09 44.15
N ASN A 845 -4.23 -10.25 44.17
CA ASN A 845 -3.52 -10.72 45.34
C ASN A 845 -2.19 -9.97 45.49
N VAL A 846 -2.20 -8.95 46.35
CA VAL A 846 -1.05 -8.07 46.60
C VAL A 846 -0.24 -8.49 47.83
N THR A 847 -0.40 -9.73 48.32
CA THR A 847 0.43 -10.23 49.42
C THR A 847 1.88 -10.39 48.97
N ARG A 848 2.83 -10.15 49.89
CA ARG A 848 4.27 -10.07 49.56
C ARG A 848 4.84 -11.35 48.93
N ASP A 849 4.20 -12.49 49.20
CA ASP A 849 4.58 -13.82 48.72
C ASP A 849 3.49 -14.46 47.83
N ALA A 850 2.63 -13.64 47.21
CA ALA A 850 1.54 -14.13 46.36
C ALA A 850 2.08 -14.91 45.16
N THR A 851 1.73 -16.20 45.06
CA THR A 851 2.06 -17.07 43.92
C THR A 851 0.90 -17.24 42.93
N ALA A 852 -0.26 -16.65 43.23
CA ALA A 852 -1.47 -16.71 42.43
C ALA A 852 -2.07 -15.30 42.28
N PRO A 853 -2.68 -14.99 41.12
CA PRO A 853 -3.21 -13.65 40.84
C PRO A 853 -4.53 -13.34 41.57
N ASP A 854 -5.23 -14.37 42.06
CA ASP A 854 -6.53 -14.25 42.73
C ASP A 854 -6.38 -14.25 44.26
N ASP A 855 -7.33 -13.63 44.94
CA ASP A 855 -7.38 -13.56 46.39
C ASP A 855 -8.01 -14.83 47.00
N ALA A 856 -7.93 -14.97 48.33
CA ALA A 856 -8.50 -16.11 49.05
C ALA A 856 -10.05 -16.19 48.96
N ALA A 857 -10.70 -15.13 48.47
CA ALA A 857 -12.14 -15.08 48.24
C ALA A 857 -12.50 -15.43 46.78
N HIS A 858 -11.53 -15.80 45.95
CA HIS A 858 -11.73 -16.12 44.53
C HIS A 858 -12.47 -14.99 43.79
N THR A 859 -12.17 -13.74 44.14
CA THR A 859 -12.85 -12.56 43.58
C THR A 859 -12.64 -12.47 42.07
N GLN A 860 -11.42 -12.75 41.59
CA GLN A 860 -11.11 -12.69 40.17
C GLN A 860 -11.77 -13.82 39.38
N TYR A 861 -11.71 -15.05 39.90
CA TYR A 861 -12.43 -16.20 39.33
C TYR A 861 -13.93 -15.92 39.16
N ARG A 862 -14.60 -15.46 40.23
CA ARG A 862 -16.05 -15.15 40.19
C ARG A 862 -16.37 -14.05 39.19
N ARG A 863 -15.50 -13.05 39.07
CA ARG A 863 -15.65 -11.97 38.09
C ARG A 863 -15.50 -12.47 36.65
N ILE A 864 -14.58 -13.38 36.39
CA ILE A 864 -14.44 -14.03 35.07
C ILE A 864 -15.71 -14.83 34.75
N CYS A 865 -16.23 -15.63 35.68
CA CYS A 865 -17.48 -16.36 35.46
C CYS A 865 -18.63 -15.43 35.11
N ALA A 866 -18.85 -14.37 35.89
CA ALA A 866 -19.91 -13.39 35.63
C ALA A 866 -19.76 -12.71 34.25
N ALA A 867 -18.53 -12.36 33.86
CA ALA A 867 -18.26 -11.76 32.56
C ALA A 867 -18.51 -12.73 31.39
N VAL A 868 -18.12 -14.00 31.53
CA VAL A 868 -18.34 -15.03 30.51
C VAL A 868 -19.82 -15.40 30.42
N GLU A 869 -20.54 -15.48 31.54
CA GLU A 869 -21.99 -15.70 31.56
C GLU A 869 -22.71 -14.55 30.84
N ALA A 870 -22.35 -13.29 31.12
CA ALA A 870 -22.90 -12.14 30.41
C ALA A 870 -22.57 -12.17 28.91
N PHE A 871 -21.37 -12.61 28.54
CA PHE A 871 -20.96 -12.78 27.15
C PHE A 871 -21.82 -13.84 26.43
N LEU A 872 -22.05 -15.00 27.03
CA LEU A 872 -22.88 -16.06 26.46
C LEU A 872 -24.35 -15.63 26.28
N HIS A 873 -24.86 -14.75 27.15
CA HIS A 873 -26.19 -14.15 26.95
C HIS A 873 -26.26 -13.21 25.74
N LEU A 874 -25.17 -12.50 25.42
CA LEU A 874 -25.09 -11.61 24.26
C LEU A 874 -24.82 -12.38 22.95
N HIS A 875 -24.22 -13.56 23.02
CA HIS A 875 -23.83 -14.41 21.88
C HIS A 875 -24.46 -15.80 21.98
N PRO A 876 -25.79 -15.93 21.71
CA PRO A 876 -26.51 -17.19 21.86
C PRO A 876 -26.08 -18.28 20.87
N ASP A 877 -25.31 -17.92 19.83
CA ASP A 877 -24.67 -18.81 18.87
C ASP A 877 -23.44 -19.53 19.44
N VAL A 878 -22.88 -19.03 20.55
CA VAL A 878 -21.75 -19.64 21.27
C VAL A 878 -22.25 -20.46 22.44
N THR A 879 -21.92 -21.75 22.47
CA THR A 879 -22.27 -22.66 23.57
C THR A 879 -21.09 -22.89 24.51
N GLU A 880 -21.35 -23.11 25.80
CA GLU A 880 -20.32 -23.41 26.81
C GLU A 880 -19.36 -24.54 26.43
N ASP A 881 -19.85 -25.59 25.74
CA ASP A 881 -19.05 -26.75 25.32
C ASP A 881 -18.02 -26.42 24.24
N ARG A 882 -18.26 -25.34 23.50
CA ARG A 882 -17.41 -24.87 22.39
C ARG A 882 -16.54 -23.68 22.77
N LEU A 883 -16.67 -23.19 24.00
CA LEU A 883 -15.98 -22.02 24.52
C LEU A 883 -14.70 -22.40 25.27
N GLY A 884 -13.58 -21.79 24.89
CA GLY A 884 -12.32 -21.80 25.60
C GLY A 884 -11.95 -20.43 26.15
N LEU A 885 -11.23 -20.40 27.27
CA LEU A 885 -10.68 -19.19 27.87
C LEU A 885 -9.16 -19.19 27.75
N TRP A 886 -8.60 -18.12 27.20
CA TRP A 886 -7.17 -17.84 27.30
C TRP A 886 -6.94 -16.97 28.54
N ILE A 887 -6.16 -17.50 29.49
CA ILE A 887 -5.86 -16.88 30.79
C ILE A 887 -4.36 -17.00 31.01
N ASP A 888 -3.66 -15.88 31.22
CA ASP A 888 -2.20 -15.83 31.34
C ASP A 888 -1.65 -16.81 32.38
N HIS A 889 -2.21 -16.86 33.59
CA HIS A 889 -1.74 -17.70 34.69
C HIS A 889 -1.90 -19.21 34.43
N ALA A 890 -2.91 -19.59 33.64
CA ALA A 890 -3.21 -20.97 33.29
C ALA A 890 -2.50 -21.41 31.99
N CYS A 891 -2.44 -20.52 31.00
CA CYS A 891 -2.00 -20.84 29.64
C CYS A 891 -0.48 -20.60 29.44
N VAL A 892 0.12 -19.71 30.22
CA VAL A 892 1.58 -19.49 30.22
C VAL A 892 2.24 -20.41 31.24
N ASP A 893 3.34 -21.05 30.85
CA ASP A 893 4.19 -21.81 31.78
C ASP A 893 4.79 -20.87 32.82
N GLN A 894 4.28 -20.90 34.05
CA GLN A 894 4.73 -20.03 35.13
C GLN A 894 6.17 -20.35 35.59
N ALA A 895 6.70 -21.55 35.28
CA ALA A 895 8.09 -21.89 35.57
C ALA A 895 9.06 -21.33 34.51
N ASN A 896 8.57 -21.09 33.29
CA ASN A 896 9.32 -20.47 32.19
C ASN A 896 8.41 -19.52 31.38
N PRO A 897 8.07 -18.33 31.92
CA PRO A 897 7.03 -17.49 31.33
C PRO A 897 7.48 -16.74 30.07
N ALA A 898 8.78 -16.70 29.78
CA ALA A 898 9.33 -15.86 28.71
C ALA A 898 8.73 -16.15 27.31
N PRO A 899 8.59 -17.41 26.85
CA PRO A 899 7.98 -17.70 25.55
C PRO A 899 6.48 -17.36 25.49
N GLY A 900 5.75 -17.55 26.60
CA GLY A 900 4.32 -17.22 26.67
C GLY A 900 4.09 -15.70 26.65
N ILE A 901 4.86 -14.95 27.44
CA ILE A 901 4.84 -13.47 27.42
C ILE A 901 5.23 -12.94 26.03
N ALA A 902 6.22 -13.56 25.39
CA ALA A 902 6.61 -13.23 24.02
C ALA A 902 5.53 -13.55 22.99
N ALA A 903 4.68 -14.55 23.21
CA ALA A 903 3.63 -14.90 22.27
C ALA A 903 2.39 -14.00 22.37
N LEU A 904 2.19 -13.28 23.50
CA LEU A 904 0.95 -12.57 23.84
C LEU A 904 0.23 -11.87 22.67
N PRO A 905 0.86 -10.97 21.89
CA PRO A 905 0.15 -10.28 20.80
C PRO A 905 -0.39 -11.25 19.72
N MET A 906 0.36 -12.30 19.41
CA MET A 906 -0.03 -13.32 18.45
C MET A 906 -1.11 -14.26 19.03
N LEU A 907 -1.13 -14.48 20.35
CA LEU A 907 -2.19 -15.25 21.01
C LEU A 907 -3.50 -14.46 21.04
N VAL A 908 -3.45 -13.15 21.33
CA VAL A 908 -4.61 -12.25 21.26
C VAL A 908 -5.21 -12.26 19.85
N ALA A 909 -4.38 -12.18 18.82
CA ALA A 909 -4.82 -12.24 17.43
C ALA A 909 -5.50 -13.56 17.02
N GLN A 910 -5.34 -14.65 17.79
CA GLN A 910 -6.00 -15.93 17.53
C GLN A 910 -7.33 -16.11 18.31
N CYS A 911 -7.66 -15.17 19.20
CA CYS A 911 -8.88 -15.19 20.00
C CYS A 911 -10.04 -14.53 19.25
N ASN A 912 -11.25 -15.06 19.44
CA ASN A 912 -12.47 -14.53 18.85
C ASN A 912 -12.92 -13.23 19.53
N ALA A 913 -12.73 -13.16 20.85
CA ALA A 913 -13.04 -11.96 21.61
C ALA A 913 -12.01 -11.70 22.72
N VAL A 914 -11.94 -10.44 23.14
CA VAL A 914 -11.19 -9.98 24.31
C VAL A 914 -12.19 -9.46 25.35
N ILE A 915 -12.07 -9.89 26.59
CA ILE A 915 -12.81 -9.34 27.73
C ILE A 915 -11.79 -8.72 28.71
N SER A 916 -11.86 -7.40 28.86
CA SER A 916 -11.04 -6.64 29.80
C SER A 916 -11.79 -6.42 31.12
N LEU A 917 -11.23 -6.92 32.22
CA LEU A 917 -11.79 -6.74 33.55
C LEU A 917 -11.24 -5.43 34.15
N THR A 918 -11.89 -4.32 33.83
CA THR A 918 -11.35 -2.99 34.10
C THR A 918 -11.46 -2.56 35.57
N SER A 919 -10.46 -1.83 36.04
CA SER A 919 -10.40 -1.15 37.34
C SER A 919 -9.96 0.31 37.12
N ALA A 920 -10.01 1.15 38.15
CA ALA A 920 -9.67 2.57 38.04
C ALA A 920 -8.27 2.83 37.46
N ASP A 921 -7.32 1.93 37.73
CA ASP A 921 -5.91 1.98 37.32
C ASP A 921 -5.58 1.11 36.09
N TYR A 922 -6.57 0.43 35.50
CA TYR A 922 -6.33 -0.57 34.45
C TYR A 922 -5.62 0.03 33.22
N TYR A 923 -6.07 1.22 32.80
CA TYR A 923 -5.54 1.92 31.64
C TYR A 923 -4.17 2.57 31.87
N ASP A 924 -3.70 2.67 33.12
CA ASP A 924 -2.38 3.21 33.41
C ASP A 924 -1.28 2.16 33.22
N ARG A 925 -1.64 0.87 33.20
CA ARG A 925 -0.70 -0.26 33.12
C ARG A 925 -0.29 -0.53 31.68
N ALA A 926 1.01 -0.63 31.43
CA ALA A 926 1.55 -0.79 30.08
C ALA A 926 1.11 -2.12 29.41
N TRP A 927 1.25 -3.26 30.10
CA TRP A 927 0.89 -4.57 29.54
C TRP A 927 -0.60 -4.71 29.21
N CYS A 928 -1.49 -4.27 30.11
CA CYS A 928 -2.94 -4.23 29.82
C CYS A 928 -3.27 -3.28 28.66
N SER A 929 -2.56 -2.15 28.57
CA SER A 929 -2.73 -1.21 27.46
C SER A 929 -2.31 -1.83 26.12
N VAL A 930 -1.27 -2.69 26.09
CA VAL A 930 -0.87 -3.41 24.88
C VAL A 930 -1.99 -4.31 24.40
N GLU A 931 -2.63 -5.06 25.30
CA GLU A 931 -3.77 -5.93 24.99
C GLU A 931 -4.97 -5.14 24.44
N VAL A 932 -5.27 -3.98 25.03
CA VAL A 932 -6.34 -3.09 24.53
C VAL A 932 -6.01 -2.54 23.14
N MET A 933 -4.80 -2.04 22.94
CA MET A 933 -4.36 -1.52 21.64
C MET A 933 -4.44 -2.62 20.58
N MET A 934 -4.00 -3.84 20.91
CA MET A 934 -4.16 -5.02 20.05
C MET A 934 -5.62 -5.29 19.71
N ALA A 935 -6.51 -5.32 20.71
CA ALA A 935 -7.94 -5.51 20.50
C ALA A 935 -8.54 -4.42 19.60
N GLN A 936 -8.19 -3.15 19.82
CA GLN A 936 -8.65 -2.01 19.01
C GLN A 936 -8.24 -2.15 17.55
N VAL A 937 -6.96 -2.46 17.29
CA VAL A 937 -6.42 -2.66 15.93
C VAL A 937 -7.10 -3.84 15.26
N LEU A 938 -7.18 -4.98 15.94
CA LEU A 938 -7.79 -6.20 15.42
C LEU A 938 -9.27 -6.01 15.06
N CYS A 939 -10.02 -5.29 15.90
CA CYS A 939 -11.42 -4.95 15.63
C CYS A 939 -11.55 -3.99 14.43
N ARG A 940 -10.77 -2.89 14.39
CA ARG A 940 -10.85 -1.87 13.33
C ARG A 940 -10.41 -2.38 11.96
N ALA A 941 -9.29 -3.08 11.91
CA ALA A 941 -8.64 -3.40 10.65
C ALA A 941 -9.21 -4.65 9.97
N TYR A 942 -9.76 -5.60 10.73
CA TYR A 942 -10.19 -6.89 10.21
C TYR A 942 -11.68 -7.20 10.48
N GLY A 943 -12.26 -6.62 11.52
CA GLY A 943 -13.64 -6.92 11.93
C GLY A 943 -13.89 -8.40 12.23
N LEU A 944 -12.84 -9.16 12.59
CA LEU A 944 -12.91 -10.59 12.91
C LEU A 944 -13.04 -10.83 14.43
N HIS A 945 -12.83 -9.79 15.22
CA HIS A 945 -12.70 -9.84 16.67
C HIS A 945 -13.75 -8.96 17.33
N ALA A 946 -14.13 -9.32 18.55
CA ALA A 946 -14.95 -8.47 19.42
C ALA A 946 -14.17 -8.09 20.68
N TRP A 947 -14.43 -6.91 21.22
CA TRP A 947 -13.82 -6.46 22.47
C TRP A 947 -14.88 -5.92 23.44
N TYR A 948 -14.81 -6.40 24.68
CA TYR A 948 -15.69 -6.04 25.77
C TYR A 948 -14.92 -5.61 27.01
N GLU A 949 -15.54 -4.74 27.79
CA GLU A 949 -15.15 -4.45 29.16
C GLU A 949 -16.19 -5.01 30.12
N HIS A 950 -15.74 -5.66 31.19
CA HIS A 950 -16.58 -5.94 32.33
C HIS A 950 -16.29 -4.92 33.43
N VAL A 951 -17.23 -4.01 33.66
CA VAL A 951 -17.12 -2.94 34.67
C VAL A 951 -17.92 -3.33 35.90
N VAL A 952 -17.38 -3.07 37.08
CA VAL A 952 -18.10 -3.22 38.35
C VAL A 952 -18.43 -1.82 38.86
N ASP A 953 -19.71 -1.55 39.13
CA ASP A 953 -20.15 -0.28 39.68
C ASP A 953 -19.85 -0.17 41.21
N ALA A 954 -20.20 0.98 41.80
CA ALA A 954 -19.98 1.24 43.22
C ALA A 954 -20.77 0.30 44.14
N ASP A 955 -21.87 -0.27 43.63
CA ASP A 955 -22.75 -1.18 44.36
C ASP A 955 -22.32 -2.66 44.20
N GLY A 956 -21.27 -2.91 43.41
CA GLY A 956 -20.70 -4.24 43.19
C GLY A 956 -21.38 -5.02 42.06
N HIS A 957 -22.27 -4.39 41.28
CA HIS A 957 -22.89 -5.02 40.12
C HIS A 957 -21.95 -4.96 38.92
N GLY A 958 -21.67 -6.14 38.36
CA GLY A 958 -20.87 -6.31 37.14
C GLY A 958 -21.72 -6.17 35.88
N THR A 959 -21.29 -5.37 34.92
CA THR A 959 -21.91 -5.25 33.60
C THR A 959 -20.87 -5.42 32.49
N LEU A 960 -21.20 -6.21 31.47
CA LEU A 960 -20.41 -6.34 30.26
C LEU A 960 -20.87 -5.32 29.21
N ARG A 961 -19.94 -4.55 28.65
CA ARG A 961 -20.21 -3.54 27.61
C ARG A 961 -19.16 -3.60 26.49
N PRO A 962 -19.45 -3.11 25.28
CA PRO A 962 -18.43 -2.95 24.24
C PRO A 962 -17.27 -2.08 24.72
N GLY A 963 -16.05 -2.45 24.35
CA GLY A 963 -14.86 -1.68 24.70
C GLY A 963 -14.78 -0.33 23.95
N PRO A 964 -14.25 0.72 24.60
CA PRO A 964 -14.17 2.05 23.99
C PRO A 964 -13.08 2.13 22.90
N MET A 965 -13.51 2.23 21.65
CA MET A 965 -12.58 2.21 20.50
C MET A 965 -11.71 3.47 20.40
N ASP A 966 -12.15 4.60 20.95
CA ASP A 966 -11.51 5.91 20.74
C ASP A 966 -10.50 6.30 21.83
N ILE A 967 -10.15 5.38 22.73
CA ILE A 967 -9.09 5.64 23.72
C ILE A 967 -7.74 5.71 23.01
N GLU A 968 -7.07 6.86 23.14
CA GLU A 968 -5.70 7.03 22.70
C GLU A 968 -4.74 6.39 23.72
N ILE A 969 -3.95 5.43 23.25
CA ILE A 969 -2.96 4.72 24.06
C ILE A 969 -1.57 5.15 23.63
N ASN A 970 -0.89 5.89 24.51
CA ASN A 970 0.53 6.21 24.37
C ASN A 970 1.34 5.42 25.40
N MET A 971 2.13 4.45 24.93
CA MET A 971 2.90 3.57 25.82
C MET A 971 4.05 4.27 26.53
N ALA A 972 4.56 5.37 25.99
CA ALA A 972 5.70 6.08 26.55
C ALA A 972 5.43 6.60 27.97
N HIS A 973 4.17 6.83 28.33
CA HIS A 973 3.77 7.36 29.64
C HIS A 973 3.09 6.33 30.55
N LYS A 974 3.00 5.06 30.14
CA LYS A 974 2.36 4.01 30.95
C LYS A 974 3.26 3.53 32.08
N VAL A 975 2.62 3.08 33.16
CA VAL A 975 3.23 2.54 34.36
C VAL A 975 3.70 1.11 34.11
N LEU A 976 4.95 0.85 34.47
CA LEU A 976 5.61 -0.44 34.38
C LEU A 976 5.98 -0.95 35.77
N ALA A 977 5.90 -2.28 35.95
CA ALA A 977 6.45 -2.93 37.14
C ALA A 977 7.99 -2.88 37.12
N PHE A 978 8.58 -3.07 35.93
CA PHE A 978 10.00 -2.96 35.69
C PHE A 978 10.26 -2.04 34.51
N GLU A 979 11.00 -0.96 34.74
CA GLU A 979 11.27 0.03 33.69
C GLU A 979 12.12 -0.54 32.54
N SER A 980 12.86 -1.63 32.80
CA SER A 980 13.55 -2.43 31.79
C SER A 980 12.63 -2.96 30.69
N ASP A 981 11.32 -3.06 30.93
CA ASP A 981 10.35 -3.53 29.93
C ASP A 981 10.00 -2.46 28.88
N ARG A 982 10.32 -1.18 29.11
CA ARG A 982 9.88 -0.08 28.23
C ARG A 982 10.27 -0.27 26.76
N PRO A 983 11.51 -0.65 26.41
CA PRO A 983 11.88 -0.91 25.02
C PRO A 983 11.01 -1.99 24.37
N ARG A 984 10.67 -3.04 25.13
CA ARG A 984 9.81 -4.14 24.67
C ARG A 984 8.39 -3.66 24.41
N ILE A 985 7.80 -2.89 25.32
CA ILE A 985 6.45 -2.33 25.13
C ILE A 985 6.39 -1.39 23.91
N LEU A 986 7.37 -0.49 23.76
CA LEU A 986 7.43 0.41 22.61
C LEU A 986 7.58 -0.35 21.29
N PHE A 987 8.32 -1.46 21.29
CA PHE A 987 8.39 -2.36 20.15
C PHE A 987 7.03 -3.00 19.84
N LEU A 988 6.31 -3.50 20.85
CA LEU A 988 4.98 -4.08 20.67
C LEU A 988 3.95 -3.06 20.19
N GLU A 989 4.04 -1.81 20.65
CA GLU A 989 3.24 -0.70 20.13
C GLU A 989 3.42 -0.53 18.62
N ARG A 990 4.67 -0.52 18.14
CA ARG A 990 4.96 -0.45 16.71
C ARG A 990 4.43 -1.65 15.95
N GLN A 991 4.62 -2.87 16.46
CA GLN A 991 4.15 -4.08 15.81
C GLN A 991 2.62 -4.15 15.73
N ALA A 992 1.91 -3.71 16.77
CA ALA A 992 0.46 -3.63 16.75
C ALA A 992 -0.03 -2.62 15.70
N LYS A 993 0.55 -1.42 15.64
CA LYS A 993 0.22 -0.41 14.62
C LYS A 993 0.45 -0.91 13.19
N LEU A 994 1.43 -1.78 12.96
CA LEU A 994 1.68 -2.38 11.65
C LEU A 994 0.63 -3.42 11.21
N LEU A 995 -0.19 -3.94 12.14
CA LEU A 995 -1.27 -4.86 11.80
C LEU A 995 -2.47 -4.14 11.18
N GLY A 996 -2.69 -2.85 11.41
CA GLY A 996 -3.94 -2.21 11.00
C GLY A 996 -3.98 -0.72 11.18
#